data_AF-A0A9Q0M463-F1
#
_entry.id   AF-A0A9Q0M463-F1
#
_cell.length_a   1.000
_cell.length_b   1.000
_cell.length_c   1.000
_cell.angle_alpha   90.00
_cell.angle_beta   90.00
_cell.angle_gamma   90.00
#
_symmetry.space_group_name_H-M   'P 1'
#
loop_
_entity.id
_entity.type
_entity.pdbx_description
1 polymer ?
#
loop_
_entity_poly.entity_id
_entity_poly.type
_entity_poly.pdbx_seq_one_letter_code
_entity_poly.pdbx_strand_id
1 'polypeptide(L)'
;MTLERRKLRRSIPSLQNLDQDLFYNIKRIFVFGRDGNAAFFITKSDHVYAYGKNCHGMLGLGHDRPIPENDPEQVTALTARKIIEFAAGRDHVLALTRSGQIFSCGSNEYGQLARPDYDETHIPLPVELLRKEKIISIACGAFHSVALTTRGIVLVWGYNFWGQLGLGGQNENQYEPIPMYSLRKENIVEIVCGQHHSAALSRKGDLFTWGHNAFGQLGIGEKCNYRNIPTKVIRSEEFTIKQVTCGQNHVLAVSTDGTLLGFGSNYYGQLGTGSRRNESVPVTICEDTHIKDIVSSPFSNTSVARTKKKRNSLVFGKCGDHWLLSPIDNPDPEGRNNNNSESFMLINQTTPSTAVYNFNVGSSKDGLIDGNPSFPMWRDLDLPIYQKFYFFNVTNPREVENGQKPNLVEVGPFVFRQNLSKSALNWSDDNKKLTFRETKQYYFDRELSIADLNITLTTLHVPLVVAYDTLDFASMNPVVRTLVQILLSKQSFFLDATPDELIFKGKKNPISCLAHIIDPKSNPDCYFAYFRGQNDTNDGLYEINTGFEDIRQVNSINSLNGSSKLDIWETDECNNISGSTNGELFAPLDVVSGENKTLQFFRSDFCRVFNLTRTRSGIPSEVRPSLFVDRFRPEKNVFANETVNPRNSCYKPNSNNAKNSAKPSLSFNSIMTILKKEGFTKLLEDISSIIKPTTKSTKISAKQKVVARERPSGIFDMSACQHGVPIFISWPHFLDADPIYLKPFNGLKPNRTRHQTYVDIEPVTGTPVDFIARIQVNVEVNTSQVSRLSHNNMKSMIFPTLWQEFSIHITDKMAHTIVSQTETPRIVSFSIATLVLVIGISFVLYATFLIFSNFHRKLLSKQQTPLLSDQDINVIDQDDSANNNNIING
;
A
#
# COMPACT_ATOMS: atom_id res chain seq x y z
N MET A 1 -26.73 -10.55 -22.72
CA MET A 1 -27.34 -11.64 -23.51
C MET A 1 -28.86 -11.60 -23.37
N THR A 2 -29.62 -11.60 -24.47
CA THR A 2 -31.09 -11.79 -24.46
C THR A 2 -31.40 -13.29 -24.61
N LEU A 3 -31.54 -13.99 -23.49
CA LEU A 3 -32.14 -15.32 -23.43
C LEU A 3 -33.67 -15.19 -23.35
N GLU A 4 -34.41 -16.18 -23.84
CA GLU A 4 -35.84 -16.30 -23.54
C GLU A 4 -36.04 -16.31 -22.02
N ARG A 5 -37.05 -15.57 -21.51
CA ARG A 5 -37.26 -15.37 -20.06
C ARG A 5 -37.33 -16.67 -19.26
N ARG A 6 -37.92 -17.74 -19.81
CA ARG A 6 -37.96 -19.07 -19.17
C ARG A 6 -36.59 -19.73 -19.06
N LYS A 7 -35.70 -19.53 -20.04
CA LYS A 7 -34.33 -20.04 -20.04
C LYS A 7 -33.45 -19.25 -19.07
N LEU A 8 -33.68 -17.94 -18.94
CA LEU A 8 -32.96 -17.06 -18.00
C LEU A 8 -33.10 -17.52 -16.54
N ARG A 9 -34.30 -17.95 -16.11
CA ARG A 9 -34.52 -18.51 -14.76
C ARG A 9 -33.79 -19.82 -14.53
N ARG A 10 -33.66 -20.68 -15.55
CA ARG A 10 -32.96 -21.97 -15.44
C ARG A 10 -31.43 -21.80 -15.49
N SER A 11 -30.94 -20.90 -16.34
CA SER A 11 -29.51 -20.72 -16.61
C SER A 11 -28.78 -19.83 -15.61
N ILE A 12 -29.50 -19.03 -14.81
CA ILE A 12 -28.91 -18.21 -13.75
C ILE A 12 -29.52 -18.69 -12.43
N PRO A 13 -28.79 -19.52 -11.64
CA PRO A 13 -29.29 -20.10 -10.39
C PRO A 13 -29.87 -19.06 -9.43
N SER A 14 -29.26 -17.87 -9.36
CA SER A 14 -29.71 -16.77 -8.52
C SER A 14 -31.12 -16.25 -8.87
N LEU A 15 -31.59 -16.44 -10.11
CA LEU A 15 -32.93 -16.04 -10.53
C LEU A 15 -34.01 -17.08 -10.20
N GLN A 16 -33.63 -18.29 -9.79
CA GLN A 16 -34.59 -19.36 -9.51
C GLN A 16 -35.46 -19.03 -8.28
N ASN A 17 -34.85 -18.40 -7.29
CA ASN A 17 -35.45 -18.12 -5.98
C ASN A 17 -36.12 -16.74 -5.88
N LEU A 18 -36.09 -15.94 -6.94
CA LEU A 18 -36.77 -14.66 -6.99
C LEU A 18 -38.30 -14.82 -6.98
N ASP A 19 -38.96 -13.89 -6.30
CA ASP A 19 -40.40 -13.69 -6.37
C ASP A 19 -40.89 -13.67 -7.83
N GLN A 20 -42.01 -14.35 -8.08
CA GLN A 20 -42.49 -14.62 -9.43
C GLN A 20 -42.98 -13.34 -10.13
N ASP A 21 -43.56 -12.40 -9.39
CA ASP A 21 -44.03 -11.12 -9.90
C ASP A 21 -42.85 -10.18 -10.17
N LEU A 22 -41.87 -10.11 -9.26
CA LEU A 22 -40.65 -9.35 -9.48
C LEU A 22 -39.90 -9.87 -10.71
N PHE A 23 -39.72 -11.20 -10.81
CA PHE A 23 -39.07 -11.85 -11.95
C PHE A 23 -39.76 -11.53 -13.28
N TYR A 24 -41.11 -11.58 -13.33
CA TYR A 24 -41.87 -11.28 -14.54
C TYR A 24 -41.74 -9.80 -14.97
N ASN A 25 -41.47 -8.93 -14.01
CA ASN A 25 -41.29 -7.49 -14.23
C ASN A 25 -39.85 -7.09 -14.57
N ILE A 26 -38.87 -7.99 -14.50
CA ILE A 26 -37.49 -7.67 -14.91
C ILE A 26 -37.43 -7.34 -16.41
N LYS A 27 -36.86 -6.18 -16.71
CA LYS A 27 -36.58 -5.64 -18.06
C LYS A 27 -35.11 -5.83 -18.44
N ARG A 28 -34.18 -5.59 -17.52
CA ARG A 28 -32.73 -5.75 -17.71
C ARG A 28 -32.06 -6.25 -16.44
N ILE A 29 -30.96 -6.98 -16.62
CA ILE A 29 -30.12 -7.53 -15.55
C ILE A 29 -28.69 -7.16 -15.85
N PHE A 30 -27.98 -6.70 -14.82
CA PHE A 30 -26.55 -6.44 -14.84
C PHE A 30 -25.90 -7.26 -13.73
N VAL A 31 -24.96 -8.12 -14.09
CA VAL A 31 -24.28 -9.01 -13.14
C VAL A 31 -22.82 -8.63 -13.08
N PHE A 32 -22.28 -8.53 -11.87
CA PHE A 32 -20.95 -8.01 -11.59
C PHE A 32 -20.25 -8.86 -10.52
N GLY A 33 -18.93 -8.66 -10.40
CA GLY A 33 -18.07 -9.37 -9.46
C GLY A 33 -17.29 -10.54 -10.08
N ARG A 34 -16.29 -11.04 -9.34
CA ARG A 34 -15.36 -12.09 -9.79
C ARG A 34 -16.07 -13.40 -10.16
N ASP A 35 -17.15 -13.71 -9.42
CA ASP A 35 -17.97 -14.92 -9.58
C ASP A 35 -19.47 -14.59 -9.77
N GLY A 36 -19.81 -13.36 -10.20
CA GLY A 36 -21.20 -12.93 -10.38
C GLY A 36 -21.97 -12.72 -9.08
N ASN A 37 -21.25 -12.39 -8.00
CA ASN A 37 -21.77 -12.28 -6.64
C ASN A 37 -22.50 -10.95 -6.33
N ALA A 38 -22.74 -10.09 -7.32
CA ALA A 38 -23.55 -8.89 -7.19
C ALA A 38 -24.35 -8.64 -8.48
N ALA A 39 -25.58 -8.15 -8.36
CA ALA A 39 -26.39 -7.85 -9.54
C ALA A 39 -27.38 -6.70 -9.32
N PHE A 40 -27.69 -6.00 -10.40
CA PHE A 40 -28.73 -4.99 -10.48
C PHE A 40 -29.80 -5.40 -11.49
N PHE A 41 -31.06 -5.17 -11.14
CA PHE A 41 -32.23 -5.46 -11.97
C PHE A 41 -33.01 -4.18 -12.19
N ILE A 42 -33.39 -3.93 -13.44
CA ILE A 42 -34.30 -2.85 -13.78
C ILE A 42 -35.64 -3.46 -14.15
N THR A 43 -36.71 -3.03 -13.52
CA THR A 43 -38.07 -3.50 -13.83
C THR A 43 -38.66 -2.76 -15.05
N LYS A 44 -39.80 -3.23 -15.55
CA LYS A 44 -40.58 -2.54 -16.60
C LYS A 44 -41.08 -1.17 -16.16
N SER A 45 -41.28 -0.98 -14.85
CA SER A 45 -41.64 0.29 -14.22
C SER A 45 -40.42 1.16 -13.87
N ASP A 46 -39.23 0.86 -14.42
CA ASP A 46 -37.96 1.55 -14.18
C ASP A 46 -37.57 1.65 -12.68
N HIS A 47 -37.97 0.66 -11.87
CA HIS A 47 -37.45 0.47 -10.51
C HIS A 47 -36.15 -0.32 -10.56
N VAL A 48 -35.22 0.02 -9.67
CA VAL A 48 -33.90 -0.61 -9.60
C VAL A 48 -33.83 -1.44 -8.32
N TYR A 49 -33.46 -2.71 -8.46
CA TYR A 49 -33.21 -3.62 -7.36
C TYR A 49 -31.77 -4.12 -7.41
N ALA A 50 -31.19 -4.44 -6.26
CA ALA A 50 -29.85 -4.99 -6.16
C ALA A 50 -29.81 -6.16 -5.17
N TYR A 51 -28.95 -7.14 -5.45
CA TYR A 51 -28.57 -8.15 -4.48
C TYR A 51 -27.07 -8.45 -4.55
N GLY A 52 -26.57 -9.14 -3.52
CA GLY A 52 -25.24 -9.72 -3.49
C GLY A 52 -24.27 -9.00 -2.56
N LYS A 53 -22.99 -9.07 -2.88
CA LYS A 53 -21.92 -8.43 -2.11
C LYS A 53 -22.10 -6.91 -2.15
N ASN A 54 -22.10 -6.28 -0.97
CA ASN A 54 -22.36 -4.85 -0.80
C ASN A 54 -21.28 -4.14 0.05
N CYS A 55 -20.05 -4.65 0.04
CA CYS A 55 -18.94 -4.01 0.75
C CYS A 55 -18.79 -2.55 0.29
N HIS A 56 -18.48 -1.65 1.22
CA HIS A 56 -18.41 -0.19 1.00
C HIS A 56 -19.71 0.45 0.49
N GLY A 57 -20.85 -0.26 0.58
CA GLY A 57 -22.15 0.22 0.10
C GLY A 57 -22.24 0.32 -1.42
N MET A 58 -21.49 -0.50 -2.16
CA MET A 58 -21.44 -0.46 -3.63
C MET A 58 -22.79 -0.73 -4.32
N LEU A 59 -23.74 -1.38 -3.65
CA LEU A 59 -25.11 -1.57 -4.17
C LEU A 59 -26.00 -0.34 -4.00
N GLY A 60 -25.58 0.64 -3.20
CA GLY A 60 -26.28 1.90 -3.11
C GLY A 60 -27.55 1.87 -2.23
N LEU A 61 -27.61 0.97 -1.26
CA LEU A 61 -28.81 0.71 -0.43
C LEU A 61 -28.87 1.54 0.86
N GLY A 62 -27.84 2.35 1.15
CA GLY A 62 -27.71 3.12 2.39
C GLY A 62 -27.06 2.37 3.56
N HIS A 63 -26.53 1.18 3.28
CA HIS A 63 -25.75 0.35 4.20
C HIS A 63 -24.78 -0.53 3.39
N ASP A 64 -23.92 -1.30 4.07
CA ASP A 64 -22.88 -2.16 3.47
C ASP A 64 -23.08 -3.68 3.72
N ARG A 65 -24.16 -4.07 4.42
CA ARG A 65 -24.52 -5.49 4.60
C ARG A 65 -24.81 -6.17 3.24
N PRO A 66 -24.35 -7.42 3.06
CA PRO A 66 -24.65 -8.20 1.85
C PRO A 66 -26.15 -8.49 1.76
N ILE A 67 -26.67 -8.54 0.53
CA ILE A 67 -28.07 -8.80 0.26
C ILE A 67 -28.23 -10.21 -0.31
N PRO A 68 -29.10 -11.05 0.27
CA PRO A 68 -29.31 -12.40 -0.21
C PRO A 68 -30.03 -12.40 -1.58
N GLU A 69 -29.71 -13.37 -2.44
CA GLU A 69 -30.19 -13.39 -3.83
C GLU A 69 -31.71 -13.58 -3.95
N ASN A 70 -32.33 -14.22 -2.97
CA ASN A 70 -33.77 -14.49 -2.92
C ASN A 70 -34.60 -13.30 -2.41
N ASP A 71 -33.97 -12.27 -1.85
CA ASP A 71 -34.64 -11.08 -1.32
C ASP A 71 -33.90 -9.80 -1.74
N PRO A 72 -33.96 -9.45 -3.04
CA PRO A 72 -33.28 -8.26 -3.55
C PRO A 72 -33.91 -6.98 -3.01
N GLU A 73 -33.08 -6.06 -2.53
CA GLU A 73 -33.53 -4.78 -2.01
C GLU A 73 -33.63 -3.71 -3.09
N GLN A 74 -34.56 -2.77 -2.94
CA GLN A 74 -34.76 -1.69 -3.91
C GLN A 74 -33.73 -0.56 -3.70
N VAL A 75 -33.07 -0.16 -4.78
CA VAL A 75 -32.18 1.01 -4.82
C VAL A 75 -33.01 2.26 -5.10
N THR A 76 -33.61 2.80 -4.04
CA THR A 76 -34.58 3.91 -4.14
C THR A 76 -34.01 5.15 -4.83
N ALA A 77 -32.74 5.47 -4.60
CA ALA A 77 -32.07 6.65 -5.19
C ALA A 77 -32.01 6.63 -6.74
N LEU A 78 -31.98 5.42 -7.33
CA LEU A 78 -31.89 5.22 -8.79
C LEU A 78 -33.24 4.92 -9.44
N THR A 79 -34.27 4.62 -8.64
CA THR A 79 -35.62 4.33 -9.14
C THR A 79 -36.18 5.55 -9.89
N ALA A 80 -36.85 5.30 -11.02
CA ALA A 80 -37.41 6.32 -11.92
C ALA A 80 -36.39 7.27 -12.57
N ARG A 81 -35.07 7.05 -12.40
CA ARG A 81 -34.00 7.83 -13.06
C ARG A 81 -33.71 7.38 -14.50
N LYS A 82 -34.45 6.39 -15.02
CA LYS A 82 -34.28 5.79 -16.37
C LYS A 82 -32.83 5.34 -16.61
N ILE A 83 -32.30 4.50 -15.73
CA ILE A 83 -30.95 3.93 -15.86
C ILE A 83 -30.86 3.08 -17.13
N ILE A 84 -29.79 3.25 -17.90
CA ILE A 84 -29.54 2.52 -19.14
C ILE A 84 -28.35 1.57 -19.04
N GLU A 85 -27.40 1.85 -18.15
CA GLU A 85 -26.14 1.12 -18.01
C GLU A 85 -25.61 1.24 -16.57
N PHE A 86 -24.93 0.19 -16.12
CA PHE A 86 -24.17 0.14 -14.89
C PHE A 86 -22.75 -0.32 -15.21
N ALA A 87 -21.75 0.30 -14.58
CA ALA A 87 -20.37 -0.14 -14.61
C ALA A 87 -19.88 -0.34 -13.17
N ALA A 88 -19.42 -1.55 -12.86
CA ALA A 88 -18.95 -1.91 -11.53
C ALA A 88 -17.43 -2.08 -11.53
N GLY A 89 -16.77 -1.40 -10.60
CA GLY A 89 -15.39 -1.69 -10.23
C GLY A 89 -15.32 -2.72 -9.12
N ARG A 90 -14.21 -2.73 -8.37
CA ARG A 90 -14.00 -3.72 -7.30
C ARG A 90 -14.98 -3.49 -6.14
N ASP A 91 -15.07 -2.24 -5.71
CA ASP A 91 -15.84 -1.81 -4.53
C ASP A 91 -16.63 -0.51 -4.81
N HIS A 92 -16.84 -0.16 -6.09
CA HIS A 92 -17.63 1.00 -6.52
C HIS A 92 -18.49 0.72 -7.75
N VAL A 93 -19.57 1.48 -7.92
CA VAL A 93 -20.49 1.37 -9.06
C VAL A 93 -20.81 2.75 -9.61
N LEU A 94 -20.85 2.83 -10.94
CA LEU A 94 -21.41 3.94 -11.70
C LEU A 94 -22.71 3.51 -12.35
N ALA A 95 -23.73 4.37 -12.31
CA ALA A 95 -25.00 4.20 -12.99
C ALA A 95 -25.22 5.35 -13.96
N LEU A 96 -25.50 5.04 -15.22
CA LEU A 96 -25.73 6.02 -16.28
C LEU A 96 -27.23 6.13 -16.58
N THR A 97 -27.76 7.35 -16.50
CA THR A 97 -29.14 7.65 -16.89
C THR A 97 -29.28 7.84 -18.40
N ARG A 98 -30.50 7.68 -18.93
CA ARG A 98 -30.82 8.02 -20.32
C ARG A 98 -30.57 9.51 -20.67
N SER A 99 -30.60 10.40 -19.67
CA SER A 99 -30.26 11.82 -19.86
C SER A 99 -28.76 12.08 -19.98
N GLY A 100 -27.91 11.08 -19.70
CA GLY A 100 -26.46 11.20 -19.74
C GLY A 100 -25.82 11.65 -18.43
N GLN A 101 -26.53 11.50 -17.30
CA GLN A 101 -26.02 11.80 -15.96
C GLN A 101 -25.45 10.53 -15.32
N ILE A 102 -24.37 10.69 -14.55
CA ILE A 102 -23.75 9.59 -13.80
C ILE A 102 -24.12 9.71 -12.32
N PHE A 103 -24.50 8.59 -11.73
CA PHE A 103 -24.58 8.39 -10.29
C PHE A 103 -23.48 7.43 -9.84
N SER A 104 -22.91 7.67 -8.66
CA SER A 104 -21.78 6.91 -8.14
C SER A 104 -22.01 6.52 -6.68
N CYS A 105 -21.69 5.29 -6.30
CA CYS A 105 -21.64 4.82 -4.91
C CYS A 105 -20.57 3.75 -4.71
N GLY A 106 -20.27 3.43 -3.45
CA GLY A 106 -19.20 2.52 -3.04
C GLY A 106 -18.01 3.24 -2.43
N SER A 107 -16.85 2.61 -2.49
CA SER A 107 -15.55 3.15 -2.07
C SER A 107 -15.11 4.32 -2.97
N ASN A 108 -14.44 5.30 -2.39
CA ASN A 108 -13.81 6.42 -3.09
C ASN A 108 -12.35 6.66 -2.68
N GLU A 109 -11.67 5.64 -2.14
CA GLU A 109 -10.31 5.75 -1.61
C GLU A 109 -9.29 6.39 -2.58
N TYR A 110 -9.43 6.09 -3.87
CA TYR A 110 -8.56 6.62 -4.93
C TYR A 110 -9.23 7.66 -5.83
N GLY A 111 -10.42 8.13 -5.44
CA GLY A 111 -11.19 9.11 -6.20
C GLY A 111 -12.15 8.53 -7.24
N GLN A 112 -12.37 7.21 -7.27
CA GLN A 112 -13.17 6.52 -8.30
C GLN A 112 -14.66 6.93 -8.39
N LEU A 113 -15.20 7.66 -7.41
CA LEU A 113 -16.54 8.24 -7.45
C LEU A 113 -16.59 9.67 -8.02
N ALA A 114 -15.44 10.25 -8.39
CA ALA A 114 -15.32 11.64 -8.84
C ALA A 114 -15.81 12.66 -7.80
N ARG A 115 -15.37 12.46 -6.54
CA ARG A 115 -15.71 13.32 -5.39
C ARG A 115 -14.47 13.53 -4.51
N PRO A 116 -14.07 14.76 -4.19
CA PRO A 116 -12.95 14.99 -3.27
C PRO A 116 -13.34 14.88 -1.79
N ASP A 117 -14.63 15.07 -1.45
CA ASP A 117 -15.06 15.28 -0.06
C ASP A 117 -15.57 14.03 0.70
N TYR A 118 -15.57 12.86 0.05
CA TYR A 118 -16.16 11.63 0.62
C TYR A 118 -15.21 10.45 0.45
N ASP A 119 -14.92 9.71 1.53
CA ASP A 119 -14.10 8.48 1.45
C ASP A 119 -14.88 7.31 0.84
N GLU A 120 -16.21 7.29 1.01
CA GLU A 120 -17.15 6.35 0.39
C GLU A 120 -18.58 6.90 0.48
N THR A 121 -19.52 6.32 -0.27
CA THR A 121 -20.94 6.63 -0.12
C THR A 121 -21.80 5.40 -0.36
N HIS A 122 -22.70 5.12 0.58
CA HIS A 122 -23.57 3.94 0.51
C HIS A 122 -24.87 4.20 -0.25
N ILE A 123 -25.08 5.42 -0.75
CA ILE A 123 -26.25 5.81 -1.54
C ILE A 123 -25.75 6.40 -2.87
N PRO A 124 -26.33 6.06 -4.03
CA PRO A 124 -25.94 6.61 -5.32
C PRO A 124 -26.21 8.11 -5.36
N LEU A 125 -25.14 8.89 -5.50
CA LEU A 125 -25.20 10.34 -5.61
C LEU A 125 -24.82 10.79 -7.03
N PRO A 126 -25.40 11.89 -7.56
CA PRO A 126 -25.09 12.42 -8.89
C PRO A 126 -23.68 13.03 -8.93
N VAL A 127 -22.85 12.67 -9.92
CA VAL A 127 -21.51 13.24 -10.09
C VAL A 127 -21.63 14.66 -10.62
N GLU A 128 -21.67 15.64 -9.71
CA GLU A 128 -21.99 17.05 -10.04
C GLU A 128 -20.99 17.68 -11.02
N LEU A 129 -19.72 17.29 -10.97
CA LEU A 129 -18.67 17.77 -11.89
C LEU A 129 -18.98 17.44 -13.36
N LEU A 130 -19.75 16.38 -13.61
CA LEU A 130 -20.13 15.94 -14.96
C LEU A 130 -21.53 16.39 -15.38
N ARG A 131 -22.22 17.18 -14.56
CA ARG A 131 -23.62 17.57 -14.81
C ARG A 131 -23.83 18.33 -16.12
N LYS A 132 -22.81 19.04 -16.59
CA LYS A 132 -22.83 19.79 -17.86
C LYS A 132 -22.44 18.95 -19.07
N GLU A 133 -21.86 17.76 -18.85
CA GLU A 133 -21.48 16.84 -19.91
C GLU A 133 -22.61 15.86 -20.20
N LYS A 134 -22.77 15.48 -21.47
CA LYS A 134 -23.73 14.44 -21.86
C LYS A 134 -22.96 13.14 -22.11
N ILE A 135 -23.01 12.24 -21.12
CA ILE A 135 -22.33 10.95 -21.16
C ILE A 135 -23.16 9.91 -21.92
N ILE A 136 -22.48 9.07 -22.71
CA ILE A 136 -23.11 8.00 -23.52
C ILE A 136 -22.66 6.60 -23.16
N SER A 137 -21.53 6.46 -22.46
CA SER A 137 -21.00 5.17 -22.00
C SER A 137 -20.12 5.38 -20.77
N ILE A 138 -20.07 4.38 -19.91
CA ILE A 138 -19.27 4.33 -18.68
C ILE A 138 -18.55 3.00 -18.56
N ALA A 139 -17.34 2.99 -18.00
CA ALA A 139 -16.58 1.79 -17.72
C ALA A 139 -15.81 1.93 -16.40
N CYS A 140 -15.65 0.83 -15.67
CA CYS A 140 -14.93 0.79 -14.40
C CYS A 140 -13.86 -0.30 -14.46
N GLY A 141 -12.64 0.02 -14.04
CA GLY A 141 -11.66 -0.99 -13.65
C GLY A 141 -11.73 -1.26 -12.15
N ALA A 142 -10.67 -1.81 -11.55
CA ALA A 142 -10.65 -2.11 -10.12
C ALA A 142 -10.95 -0.88 -9.26
N PHE A 143 -10.27 0.22 -9.57
CA PHE A 143 -10.23 1.42 -8.72
C PHE A 143 -10.25 2.70 -9.55
N HIS A 144 -10.60 2.61 -10.84
CA HIS A 144 -10.69 3.75 -11.74
C HIS A 144 -11.94 3.68 -12.58
N SER A 145 -12.30 4.83 -13.12
CA SER A 145 -13.55 5.07 -13.81
C SER A 145 -13.29 5.87 -15.08
N VAL A 146 -14.01 5.53 -16.13
CA VAL A 146 -13.92 6.14 -17.44
C VAL A 146 -15.32 6.43 -17.96
N ALA A 147 -15.51 7.59 -18.57
CA ALA A 147 -16.76 7.95 -19.23
C ALA A 147 -16.52 8.53 -20.61
N LEU A 148 -17.44 8.25 -21.53
CA LEU A 148 -17.40 8.76 -22.89
C LEU A 148 -18.52 9.78 -23.09
N THR A 149 -18.16 10.98 -23.54
CA THR A 149 -19.13 12.03 -23.88
C THR A 149 -19.69 11.85 -25.29
N THR A 150 -20.85 12.43 -25.57
CA THR A 150 -21.42 12.56 -26.94
C THR A 150 -20.46 13.22 -27.94
N ARG A 151 -19.50 14.01 -27.48
CA ARG A 151 -18.49 14.70 -28.30
C ARG A 151 -17.28 13.82 -28.64
N GLY A 152 -17.25 12.56 -28.18
CA GLY A 152 -16.10 11.66 -28.35
C GLY A 152 -14.93 11.96 -27.41
N ILE A 153 -15.14 12.78 -26.38
CA ILE A 153 -14.13 13.06 -25.33
C ILE A 153 -14.23 11.97 -24.26
N VAL A 154 -13.08 11.36 -23.95
CA VAL A 154 -12.92 10.40 -22.86
C VAL A 154 -12.58 11.16 -21.57
N LEU A 155 -13.32 10.92 -20.50
CA LEU A 155 -13.12 11.46 -19.17
C LEU A 155 -12.66 10.33 -18.25
N VAL A 156 -11.65 10.59 -17.42
CA VAL A 156 -11.01 9.57 -16.57
C VAL A 156 -10.83 10.09 -15.15
N TRP A 157 -11.00 9.22 -14.16
CA TRP A 157 -10.72 9.52 -12.76
C TRP A 157 -10.50 8.24 -11.93
N GLY A 158 -9.99 8.39 -10.72
CA GLY A 158 -9.67 7.31 -9.80
C GLY A 158 -8.18 6.98 -9.72
N TYR A 159 -7.88 5.73 -9.41
CA TYR A 159 -6.53 5.19 -9.25
C TYR A 159 -5.72 5.23 -10.56
N ASN A 160 -4.45 5.65 -10.51
CA ASN A 160 -3.62 5.85 -11.70
C ASN A 160 -2.19 5.32 -11.61
N PHE A 161 -1.85 4.53 -10.59
CA PHE A 161 -0.47 4.05 -10.38
C PHE A 161 0.19 3.39 -11.61
N TRP A 162 -0.59 2.62 -12.38
CA TRP A 162 -0.12 1.97 -13.61
C TRP A 162 -0.36 2.83 -14.86
N GLY A 163 -0.76 4.09 -14.71
CA GLY A 163 -1.11 4.97 -15.81
C GLY A 163 -2.44 4.62 -16.47
N GLN A 164 -3.35 3.88 -15.80
CA GLN A 164 -4.62 3.42 -16.35
C GLN A 164 -5.63 4.54 -16.66
N LEU A 165 -5.36 5.78 -16.22
CA LEU A 165 -6.09 6.96 -16.65
C LEU A 165 -5.56 7.53 -17.98
N GLY A 166 -4.35 7.17 -18.43
CA GLY A 166 -3.86 7.54 -19.76
C GLY A 166 -3.55 9.04 -19.95
N LEU A 167 -3.34 9.76 -18.85
CA LEU A 167 -3.12 11.22 -18.86
C LEU A 167 -1.67 11.63 -19.17
N GLY A 168 -0.73 10.70 -19.18
CA GLY A 168 0.71 10.98 -19.14
C GLY A 168 1.16 11.56 -17.78
N GLY A 169 2.47 11.75 -17.60
CA GLY A 169 3.04 12.33 -16.37
C GLY A 169 3.30 11.32 -15.25
N GLN A 170 3.18 11.75 -13.98
CA GLN A 170 3.62 11.03 -12.77
C GLN A 170 2.61 9.99 -12.22
N ASN A 171 1.65 9.52 -13.02
CA ASN A 171 0.71 8.45 -12.63
C ASN A 171 -0.10 8.73 -11.34
N GLU A 172 -0.41 10.01 -11.08
CA GLU A 172 -1.15 10.43 -9.89
C GLU A 172 -2.65 10.12 -10.01
N ASN A 173 -3.26 9.70 -8.89
CA ASN A 173 -4.70 9.48 -8.77
C ASN A 173 -5.47 10.78 -9.03
N GLN A 174 -6.66 10.67 -9.59
CA GLN A 174 -7.49 11.82 -9.92
C GLN A 174 -8.83 11.73 -9.21
N TYR A 175 -9.10 12.67 -8.31
CA TYR A 175 -10.36 12.73 -7.55
C TYR A 175 -11.48 13.43 -8.30
N GLU A 176 -11.15 14.05 -9.43
CA GLU A 176 -12.07 14.73 -10.32
C GLU A 176 -11.97 14.15 -11.75
N PRO A 177 -13.05 14.17 -12.54
CA PRO A 177 -13.02 13.74 -13.93
C PRO A 177 -12.13 14.65 -14.78
N ILE A 178 -11.06 14.08 -15.33
CA ILE A 178 -10.14 14.80 -16.23
C ILE A 178 -10.41 14.41 -17.68
N PRO A 179 -10.52 15.37 -18.61
CA PRO A 179 -10.58 15.08 -20.04
C PRO A 179 -9.23 14.59 -20.56
N MET A 180 -9.24 13.43 -21.19
CA MET A 180 -8.09 12.85 -21.87
C MET A 180 -7.93 13.49 -23.25
N TYR A 181 -6.97 14.41 -23.37
CA TYR A 181 -6.73 15.12 -24.62
C TYR A 181 -6.01 14.29 -25.70
N SER A 182 -5.27 13.24 -25.31
CA SER A 182 -4.50 12.39 -26.22
C SER A 182 -5.36 11.66 -27.27
N LEU A 183 -6.60 11.29 -26.94
CA LEU A 183 -7.54 10.62 -27.86
C LEU A 183 -8.53 11.56 -28.55
N ARG A 184 -8.44 12.88 -28.33
CA ARG A 184 -9.45 13.85 -28.78
C ARG A 184 -9.68 13.85 -30.30
N LYS A 185 -8.66 13.50 -31.10
CA LYS A 185 -8.73 13.46 -32.57
C LYS A 185 -9.20 12.12 -33.14
N GLU A 186 -9.30 11.09 -32.30
CA GLU A 186 -9.54 9.72 -32.77
C GLU A 186 -11.03 9.38 -32.88
N ASN A 187 -11.95 10.25 -32.45
CA ASN A 187 -13.40 10.01 -32.48
C ASN A 187 -13.78 8.66 -31.82
N ILE A 188 -13.48 8.54 -30.52
CA ILE A 188 -13.77 7.34 -29.74
C ILE A 188 -15.28 7.06 -29.70
N VAL A 189 -15.65 5.79 -29.86
CA VAL A 189 -17.04 5.31 -29.86
C VAL A 189 -17.32 4.29 -28.76
N GLU A 190 -16.30 3.62 -28.24
CA GLU A 190 -16.42 2.62 -27.18
C GLU A 190 -15.22 2.71 -26.25
N ILE A 191 -15.47 2.51 -24.95
CA ILE A 191 -14.49 2.51 -23.87
C ILE A 191 -14.70 1.25 -23.03
N VAL A 192 -13.62 0.60 -22.63
CA VAL A 192 -13.65 -0.57 -21.76
C VAL A 192 -12.48 -0.53 -20.79
N CYS A 193 -12.65 -1.18 -19.64
CA CYS A 193 -11.62 -1.28 -18.62
C CYS A 193 -11.37 -2.75 -18.28
N GLY A 194 -10.11 -3.12 -18.08
CA GLY A 194 -9.74 -4.30 -17.32
C GLY A 194 -9.44 -3.95 -15.87
N GLN A 195 -8.78 -4.85 -15.13
CA GLN A 195 -8.53 -4.60 -13.71
C GLN A 195 -7.69 -3.34 -13.47
N HIS A 196 -6.58 -3.19 -14.21
CA HIS A 196 -5.61 -2.09 -14.07
C HIS A 196 -5.18 -1.51 -15.42
N HIS A 197 -5.98 -1.72 -16.47
CA HIS A 197 -5.73 -1.18 -17.80
C HIS A 197 -7.05 -0.73 -18.42
N SER A 198 -6.96 0.06 -19.47
CA SER A 198 -8.09 0.64 -20.17
C SER A 198 -7.87 0.53 -21.68
N ALA A 199 -8.97 0.49 -22.42
CA ALA A 199 -8.92 0.51 -23.87
C ALA A 199 -10.05 1.37 -24.45
N ALA A 200 -9.80 1.89 -25.65
CA ALA A 200 -10.76 2.68 -26.41
C ALA A 200 -10.74 2.28 -27.87
N LEU A 201 -11.93 2.23 -28.48
CA LEU A 201 -12.12 1.94 -29.89
C LEU A 201 -12.54 3.21 -30.62
N SER A 202 -11.81 3.54 -31.69
CA SER A 202 -12.17 4.64 -32.58
C SER A 202 -13.30 4.25 -33.52
N ARG A 203 -14.02 5.24 -34.06
CA ARG A 203 -15.03 5.01 -35.09
C ARG A 203 -14.49 4.34 -36.37
N LYS A 204 -13.19 4.52 -36.64
CA LYS A 204 -12.51 3.92 -37.78
C LYS A 204 -12.18 2.44 -37.56
N GLY A 205 -12.28 1.96 -36.32
CA GLY A 205 -11.90 0.60 -35.93
C GLY A 205 -10.45 0.48 -35.44
N ASP A 206 -9.79 1.58 -35.06
CA ASP A 206 -8.49 1.56 -34.40
C ASP A 206 -8.66 1.26 -32.91
N LEU A 207 -7.84 0.35 -32.36
CA LEU A 207 -7.83 0.01 -30.94
C LEU A 207 -6.66 0.69 -30.22
N PHE A 208 -6.97 1.34 -29.11
CA PHE A 208 -6.01 1.96 -28.21
C PHE A 208 -6.03 1.28 -26.84
N THR A 209 -4.86 1.07 -26.25
CA THR A 209 -4.70 0.46 -24.93
C THR A 209 -3.71 1.28 -24.08
N TRP A 210 -3.94 1.34 -22.77
CA TRP A 210 -3.03 1.93 -21.79
C TRP A 210 -3.25 1.38 -20.38
N GLY A 211 -2.32 1.63 -19.47
CA GLY A 211 -2.32 1.15 -18.10
C GLY A 211 -1.26 0.08 -17.86
N HIS A 212 -1.56 -0.87 -16.97
CA HIS A 212 -0.70 -1.99 -16.62
C HIS A 212 -0.45 -2.93 -17.81
N ASN A 213 0.77 -3.48 -17.95
CA ASN A 213 1.19 -4.33 -19.06
C ASN A 213 2.09 -5.53 -18.66
N ALA A 214 2.22 -5.88 -17.38
CA ALA A 214 3.14 -6.95 -16.96
C ALA A 214 2.84 -8.33 -17.59
N PHE A 215 1.61 -8.56 -18.07
CA PHE A 215 1.21 -9.80 -18.76
C PHE A 215 1.01 -9.61 -20.26
N GLY A 216 1.39 -8.45 -20.82
CA GLY A 216 1.20 -8.13 -22.24
C GLY A 216 -0.20 -7.62 -22.58
N GLN A 217 -1.03 -7.26 -21.59
CA GLN A 217 -2.44 -6.87 -21.80
C GLN A 217 -2.66 -5.58 -22.58
N LEU A 218 -1.59 -4.83 -22.90
CA LEU A 218 -1.68 -3.71 -23.83
C LEU A 218 -1.43 -4.12 -25.28
N GLY A 219 -0.86 -5.30 -25.54
CA GLY A 219 -0.60 -5.81 -26.90
C GLY A 219 0.51 -5.08 -27.65
N ILE A 220 1.34 -4.27 -26.97
CA ILE A 220 2.32 -3.40 -27.63
C ILE A 220 3.64 -4.10 -27.98
N GLY A 221 3.83 -5.38 -27.64
CA GLY A 221 5.05 -6.16 -27.87
C GLY A 221 6.26 -5.74 -27.02
N GLU A 222 6.25 -4.56 -26.42
CA GLU A 222 7.29 -4.03 -25.55
C GLU A 222 7.29 -4.71 -24.16
N LYS A 223 8.48 -4.84 -23.57
CA LYS A 223 8.67 -5.36 -22.20
C LYS A 223 8.38 -4.33 -21.09
N CYS A 224 7.78 -3.20 -21.41
CA CYS A 224 7.43 -2.19 -20.42
C CYS A 224 6.28 -2.67 -19.54
N ASN A 225 6.42 -2.51 -18.22
CA ASN A 225 5.41 -2.96 -17.24
C ASN A 225 4.11 -2.15 -17.27
N TYR A 226 4.10 -0.96 -17.87
CA TYR A 226 2.92 -0.14 -18.08
C TYR A 226 3.14 0.88 -19.20
N ARG A 227 2.05 1.48 -19.72
CA ARG A 227 2.06 2.69 -20.54
C ARG A 227 0.99 3.64 -20.04
N ASN A 228 1.37 4.86 -19.69
CA ASN A 228 0.47 5.87 -19.14
C ASN A 228 -0.11 6.83 -20.18
N ILE A 229 0.04 6.51 -21.46
CA ILE A 229 -0.55 7.23 -22.59
C ILE A 229 -1.22 6.19 -23.51
N PRO A 230 -2.44 6.45 -24.01
CA PRO A 230 -3.11 5.61 -24.99
C PRO A 230 -2.22 5.31 -26.19
N THR A 231 -1.95 4.03 -26.41
CA THR A 231 -1.12 3.55 -27.50
C THR A 231 -2.00 2.83 -28.51
N LYS A 232 -1.91 3.21 -29.79
CA LYS A 232 -2.63 2.53 -30.88
C LYS A 232 -1.98 1.17 -31.10
N VAL A 233 -2.68 0.10 -30.70
CA VAL A 233 -2.18 -1.28 -30.75
C VAL A 233 -2.65 -2.03 -31.99
N ILE A 234 -3.90 -1.80 -32.43
CA ILE A 234 -4.42 -2.36 -33.68
C ILE A 234 -4.85 -1.19 -34.55
N ARG A 235 -4.37 -1.20 -35.79
CA ARG A 235 -4.75 -0.23 -36.80
C ARG A 235 -5.87 -0.77 -37.67
N SER A 236 -6.81 0.09 -38.03
CA SER A 236 -7.96 -0.25 -38.86
C SER A 236 -7.57 -0.76 -40.26
N GLU A 237 -6.37 -0.40 -40.75
CA GLU A 237 -5.80 -0.93 -41.98
C GLU A 237 -5.38 -2.42 -41.88
N GLU A 238 -5.04 -2.89 -40.68
CA GLU A 238 -4.69 -4.29 -40.41
C GLU A 238 -5.95 -5.10 -40.09
N PHE A 239 -6.71 -4.63 -39.10
CA PHE A 239 -7.99 -5.20 -38.68
C PHE A 239 -8.95 -4.09 -38.30
N THR A 240 -10.06 -3.96 -39.01
CA THR A 240 -11.12 -3.02 -38.63
C THR A 240 -11.93 -3.58 -37.46
N ILE A 241 -11.61 -3.16 -36.24
CA ILE A 241 -12.25 -3.63 -35.00
C ILE A 241 -13.67 -3.05 -34.87
N LYS A 242 -14.64 -3.92 -34.53
CA LYS A 242 -16.04 -3.52 -34.30
C LYS A 242 -16.46 -3.55 -32.82
N GLN A 243 -15.76 -4.32 -32.00
CA GLN A 243 -16.07 -4.48 -30.57
C GLN A 243 -14.81 -4.90 -29.82
N VAL A 244 -14.64 -4.39 -28.60
CA VAL A 244 -13.55 -4.74 -27.69
C VAL A 244 -14.11 -5.12 -26.31
N THR A 245 -13.43 -6.02 -25.59
CA THR A 245 -13.72 -6.29 -24.19
C THR A 245 -12.43 -6.56 -23.42
N CYS A 246 -12.39 -6.13 -22.17
CA CYS A 246 -11.27 -6.41 -21.28
C CYS A 246 -11.68 -7.46 -20.25
N GLY A 247 -10.78 -8.42 -20.02
CA GLY A 247 -10.80 -9.28 -18.85
C GLY A 247 -9.93 -8.73 -17.73
N GLN A 248 -9.59 -9.59 -16.78
CA GLN A 248 -8.74 -9.22 -15.64
C GLN A 248 -7.40 -8.62 -16.11
N ASN A 249 -6.65 -9.39 -16.89
CA ASN A 249 -5.33 -9.04 -17.41
C ASN A 249 -5.19 -9.39 -18.89
N HIS A 250 -6.27 -9.31 -19.67
CA HIS A 250 -6.27 -9.60 -21.10
C HIS A 250 -7.31 -8.76 -21.85
N VAL A 251 -7.13 -8.63 -23.16
CA VAL A 251 -8.04 -7.92 -24.06
C VAL A 251 -8.44 -8.87 -25.17
N LEU A 252 -9.73 -8.83 -25.52
CA LEU A 252 -10.25 -9.45 -26.73
C LEU A 252 -10.83 -8.37 -27.64
N ALA A 253 -10.60 -8.51 -28.93
CA ALA A 253 -11.15 -7.65 -29.95
C ALA A 253 -11.72 -8.50 -31.07
N VAL A 254 -12.84 -8.09 -31.65
CA VAL A 254 -13.39 -8.75 -32.84
C VAL A 254 -13.49 -7.74 -33.97
N SER A 255 -13.04 -8.13 -35.14
CA SER A 255 -13.12 -7.32 -36.36
C SER A 255 -14.46 -7.47 -37.08
N THR A 256 -14.69 -6.60 -38.05
CA THR A 256 -15.93 -6.54 -38.85
C THR A 256 -16.20 -7.82 -39.65
N ASP A 257 -15.14 -8.47 -40.16
CA ASP A 257 -15.19 -9.77 -40.85
C ASP A 257 -15.53 -10.94 -39.90
N GLY A 258 -15.31 -10.77 -38.59
CA GLY A 258 -15.57 -11.76 -37.55
C GLY A 258 -14.32 -12.44 -36.99
N THR A 259 -13.12 -11.99 -37.38
CA THR A 259 -11.85 -12.48 -36.81
C THR A 259 -11.76 -12.09 -35.33
N LEU A 260 -11.42 -13.06 -34.48
CA LEU A 260 -11.21 -12.85 -33.05
C LEU A 260 -9.71 -12.66 -32.79
N LEU A 261 -9.38 -11.58 -32.10
CA LEU A 261 -8.02 -11.24 -31.70
C LEU A 261 -7.96 -11.20 -30.17
N GLY A 262 -6.81 -11.57 -29.61
CA GLY A 262 -6.57 -11.42 -28.19
C GLY A 262 -5.11 -11.25 -27.84
N PHE A 263 -4.88 -10.63 -26.69
CA PHE A 263 -3.55 -10.40 -26.14
C PHE A 263 -3.64 -10.19 -24.63
N GLY A 264 -2.52 -10.40 -23.94
CA GLY A 264 -2.37 -10.34 -22.50
C GLY A 264 -2.14 -11.69 -21.84
N SER A 265 -2.58 -11.77 -20.59
CA SER A 265 -2.44 -12.97 -19.78
C SER A 265 -3.20 -14.13 -20.42
N ASN A 266 -2.60 -15.32 -20.39
CA ASN A 266 -3.20 -16.55 -20.88
C ASN A 266 -2.95 -17.72 -19.94
N TYR A 267 -2.61 -17.44 -18.68
CA TYR A 267 -2.24 -18.45 -17.70
C TYR A 267 -3.33 -19.51 -17.49
N TYR A 268 -4.60 -19.12 -17.65
CA TYR A 268 -5.78 -19.97 -17.54
C TYR A 268 -6.39 -20.36 -18.89
N GLY A 269 -5.74 -20.04 -20.02
CA GLY A 269 -6.31 -20.24 -21.36
C GLY A 269 -7.33 -19.18 -21.79
N GLN A 270 -7.34 -18.02 -21.13
CA GLN A 270 -8.34 -16.97 -21.36
C GLN A 270 -8.28 -16.30 -22.75
N LEU A 271 -7.22 -16.56 -23.52
CA LEU A 271 -7.12 -16.20 -24.94
C LEU A 271 -7.58 -17.33 -25.86
N GLY A 272 -7.77 -18.56 -25.38
CA GLY A 272 -8.26 -19.66 -26.22
C GLY A 272 -7.30 -20.11 -27.33
N THR A 273 -6.00 -19.88 -27.18
CA THR A 273 -4.99 -20.18 -28.21
C THR A 273 -4.49 -21.63 -28.20
N GLY A 274 -5.06 -22.50 -27.35
CA GLY A 274 -4.54 -23.85 -27.11
C GLY A 274 -3.26 -23.88 -26.27
N SER A 275 -2.82 -22.72 -25.76
CA SER A 275 -1.59 -22.52 -25.00
C SER A 275 -1.87 -21.81 -23.68
N ARG A 276 -0.89 -21.86 -22.76
CA ARG A 276 -0.88 -21.09 -21.50
C ARG A 276 0.08 -19.90 -21.54
N ARG A 277 0.68 -19.64 -22.70
CA ARG A 277 1.64 -18.55 -22.90
C ARG A 277 0.90 -17.23 -23.06
N ASN A 278 1.32 -16.23 -22.30
CA ASN A 278 0.85 -14.85 -22.45
C ASN A 278 1.26 -14.33 -23.84
N GLU A 279 0.39 -13.52 -24.44
CA GLU A 279 0.61 -12.95 -25.76
C GLU A 279 0.79 -11.45 -25.62
N SER A 280 2.00 -10.94 -25.85
CA SER A 280 2.31 -9.52 -25.70
C SER A 280 1.98 -8.69 -26.93
N VAL A 281 1.53 -9.33 -28.01
CA VAL A 281 1.05 -8.72 -29.26
C VAL A 281 -0.32 -9.33 -29.61
N PRO A 282 -1.18 -8.63 -30.37
CA PRO A 282 -2.43 -9.20 -30.84
C PRO A 282 -2.18 -10.49 -31.62
N VAL A 283 -2.85 -11.57 -31.22
CA VAL A 283 -2.85 -12.84 -31.96
C VAL A 283 -4.27 -13.23 -32.37
N THR A 284 -4.39 -13.87 -33.53
CA THR A 284 -5.65 -14.43 -34.00
C THR A 284 -6.03 -15.68 -33.20
N ILE A 285 -7.24 -15.69 -32.66
CA ILE A 285 -7.80 -16.78 -31.87
C ILE A 285 -8.79 -17.54 -32.77
N CYS A 286 -8.31 -18.67 -33.32
CA CYS A 286 -9.03 -19.58 -34.24
C CYS A 286 -9.39 -18.98 -35.61
N GLU A 287 -9.03 -19.68 -36.69
CA GLU A 287 -9.23 -19.21 -38.08
C GLU A 287 -10.66 -19.47 -38.63
N ASP A 288 -11.49 -20.26 -37.94
CA ASP A 288 -12.68 -20.87 -38.58
C ASP A 288 -14.05 -20.47 -38.00
N THR A 289 -14.17 -19.33 -37.32
CA THR A 289 -15.48 -18.89 -36.79
C THR A 289 -15.76 -17.40 -37.01
N HIS A 290 -16.90 -17.10 -37.64
CA HIS A 290 -17.40 -15.73 -37.76
C HIS A 290 -17.97 -15.27 -36.41
N ILE A 291 -17.14 -14.66 -35.57
CA ILE A 291 -17.55 -14.15 -34.27
C ILE A 291 -18.46 -12.93 -34.42
N LYS A 292 -19.61 -12.99 -33.76
CA LYS A 292 -20.60 -11.93 -33.74
C LYS A 292 -20.33 -10.95 -32.61
N ASP A 293 -20.25 -11.45 -31.38
CA ASP A 293 -19.97 -10.63 -30.18
C ASP A 293 -18.99 -11.33 -29.24
N ILE A 294 -18.34 -10.54 -28.39
CA ILE A 294 -17.44 -10.99 -27.33
C ILE A 294 -17.86 -10.40 -25.98
N VAL A 295 -17.58 -11.12 -24.88
CA VAL A 295 -17.80 -10.66 -23.51
C VAL A 295 -16.69 -11.17 -22.60
N SER A 296 -16.18 -10.27 -21.77
CA SER A 296 -15.32 -10.55 -20.62
C SER A 296 -15.63 -9.56 -19.50
N SER A 297 -15.11 -9.81 -18.31
CA SER A 297 -15.28 -8.94 -17.14
C SER A 297 -13.91 -8.50 -16.60
N PRO A 298 -13.75 -7.25 -16.14
CA PRO A 298 -12.51 -6.73 -15.57
C PRO A 298 -11.95 -7.53 -14.38
N PHE A 299 -12.73 -8.46 -13.82
CA PHE A 299 -12.34 -9.32 -12.70
C PHE A 299 -12.39 -10.81 -13.04
N SER A 300 -12.59 -11.15 -14.31
CA SER A 300 -12.70 -12.54 -14.76
C SER A 300 -11.55 -12.93 -15.67
N ASN A 301 -11.13 -14.19 -15.54
CA ASN A 301 -10.23 -14.87 -16.48
C ASN A 301 -11.02 -15.77 -17.45
N THR A 302 -12.33 -15.58 -17.54
CA THR A 302 -13.22 -16.29 -18.48
C THR A 302 -13.55 -15.37 -19.63
N SER A 303 -13.52 -15.92 -20.83
CA SER A 303 -13.86 -15.23 -22.07
C SER A 303 -14.98 -15.97 -22.78
N VAL A 304 -15.94 -15.22 -23.33
CA VAL A 304 -17.04 -15.78 -24.12
C VAL A 304 -17.09 -15.11 -25.48
N ALA A 305 -17.10 -15.90 -26.54
CA ALA A 305 -17.27 -15.43 -27.91
C ALA A 305 -18.47 -16.11 -28.56
N ARG A 306 -19.40 -15.33 -29.11
CA ARG A 306 -20.64 -15.83 -29.70
C ARG A 306 -20.51 -15.89 -31.21
N THR A 307 -20.76 -17.05 -31.81
CA THR A 307 -20.68 -17.21 -33.27
C THR A 307 -21.94 -16.70 -34.00
N LYS A 308 -21.86 -16.48 -35.31
CA LYS A 308 -23.04 -16.15 -36.16
C LYS A 308 -24.08 -17.28 -36.21
N LYS A 309 -23.66 -18.55 -36.11
CA LYS A 309 -24.59 -19.68 -35.97
C LYS A 309 -25.21 -19.58 -34.56
N LYS A 310 -26.50 -19.24 -34.48
CA LYS A 310 -27.24 -18.85 -33.25
C LYS A 310 -27.12 -19.81 -32.03
N ARG A 311 -26.50 -20.98 -32.16
CA ARG A 311 -26.47 -22.05 -31.15
C ARG A 311 -25.10 -22.37 -30.56
N ASN A 312 -23.99 -21.78 -31.05
CA ASN A 312 -22.65 -22.08 -30.53
C ASN A 312 -22.02 -20.84 -29.90
N SER A 313 -21.82 -20.89 -28.58
CA SER A 313 -21.00 -19.95 -27.83
C SER A 313 -19.71 -20.66 -27.45
N LEU A 314 -18.60 -20.02 -27.74
CA LEU A 314 -17.28 -20.43 -27.36
C LEU A 314 -16.98 -19.90 -25.97
N VAL A 315 -16.56 -20.79 -25.07
CA VAL A 315 -16.09 -20.44 -23.73
C VAL A 315 -14.66 -20.93 -23.58
N PHE A 316 -13.77 -20.06 -23.11
CA PHE A 316 -12.36 -20.36 -22.91
C PHE A 316 -11.82 -19.55 -21.72
N GLY A 317 -10.75 -20.03 -21.10
CA GLY A 317 -10.25 -19.50 -19.82
C GLY A 317 -10.66 -20.32 -18.61
N LYS A 318 -10.71 -19.67 -17.44
CA LYS A 318 -11.05 -20.35 -16.17
C LYS A 318 -12.56 -20.51 -16.03
N CYS A 319 -13.06 -21.73 -15.92
CA CYS A 319 -14.47 -22.06 -15.66
C CYS A 319 -14.58 -22.97 -14.43
N GLY A 320 -14.90 -22.40 -13.27
CA GLY A 320 -14.81 -23.13 -11.99
C GLY A 320 -13.37 -23.59 -11.73
N ASP A 321 -13.21 -24.89 -11.46
CA ASP A 321 -11.92 -25.55 -11.26
C ASP A 321 -11.26 -26.01 -12.58
N HIS A 322 -11.95 -25.84 -13.71
CA HIS A 322 -11.47 -26.29 -15.03
C HIS A 322 -10.89 -25.13 -15.86
N TRP A 323 -9.87 -25.46 -16.67
CA TRP A 323 -9.23 -24.51 -17.58
C TRP A 323 -9.48 -24.96 -19.02
N LEU A 324 -10.13 -24.10 -19.80
CA LEU A 324 -10.44 -24.33 -21.19
C LEU A 324 -9.40 -23.61 -22.05
N LEU A 325 -8.40 -24.36 -22.51
CA LEU A 325 -7.27 -23.81 -23.28
C LEU A 325 -7.62 -23.49 -24.74
N SER A 326 -8.64 -24.16 -25.28
CA SER A 326 -9.19 -23.92 -26.61
C SER A 326 -10.69 -23.67 -26.51
N PRO A 327 -11.28 -22.94 -27.47
CA PRO A 327 -12.72 -22.68 -27.48
C PRO A 327 -13.50 -23.98 -27.62
N ILE A 328 -14.36 -24.30 -26.66
CA ILE A 328 -15.25 -25.47 -26.73
C ILE A 328 -16.66 -25.01 -27.16
N ASP A 329 -17.25 -25.70 -28.12
CA ASP A 329 -18.67 -25.59 -28.43
C ASP A 329 -19.48 -26.15 -27.25
N ASN A 330 -20.22 -25.31 -26.54
CA ASN A 330 -21.05 -25.76 -25.42
C ASN A 330 -22.23 -26.64 -25.92
N PRO A 331 -22.30 -27.95 -25.64
CA PRO A 331 -23.43 -28.78 -26.02
C PRO A 331 -24.64 -28.48 -25.10
N ASP A 332 -25.85 -28.54 -25.66
CA ASP A 332 -27.11 -28.22 -24.97
C ASP A 332 -27.32 -29.06 -23.69
N PRO A 333 -27.93 -28.53 -22.60
CA PRO A 333 -28.27 -29.30 -21.40
C PRO A 333 -29.48 -30.23 -21.53
N GLU A 334 -30.19 -30.25 -22.67
CA GLU A 334 -31.40 -31.06 -22.86
C GLU A 334 -31.35 -31.84 -24.20
N GLY A 335 -30.86 -33.10 -24.18
CA GLY A 335 -31.12 -34.01 -25.31
C GLY A 335 -30.17 -35.21 -25.51
N ARG A 336 -30.53 -36.34 -24.89
CA ARG A 336 -30.27 -37.77 -25.21
C ARG A 336 -29.45 -38.15 -26.47
N ASN A 337 -28.59 -39.14 -26.23
CA ASN A 337 -28.02 -40.14 -27.15
C ASN A 337 -27.09 -39.63 -28.27
N ASN A 338 -25.80 -39.93 -28.15
CA ASN A 338 -25.24 -41.09 -28.84
C ASN A 338 -23.81 -41.38 -28.39
N ASN A 339 -23.54 -42.67 -28.26
CA ASN A 339 -22.21 -43.26 -28.11
C ASN A 339 -21.24 -42.65 -29.12
N ASN A 340 -20.08 -42.19 -28.63
CA ASN A 340 -18.78 -42.54 -29.18
C ASN A 340 -17.69 -42.03 -28.22
N SER A 341 -17.16 -43.00 -27.48
CA SER A 341 -15.83 -42.97 -26.89
C SER A 341 -14.78 -42.88 -28.00
N GLU A 342 -13.88 -41.90 -27.94
CA GLU A 342 -12.49 -41.98 -28.43
C GLU A 342 -11.76 -40.72 -27.91
N SER A 343 -11.03 -40.83 -26.79
CA SER A 343 -9.59 -41.14 -26.73
C SER A 343 -8.72 -40.00 -27.29
N PHE A 344 -8.05 -39.20 -26.46
CA PHE A 344 -6.72 -38.66 -26.79
C PHE A 344 -5.85 -38.37 -25.54
N MET A 345 -4.94 -39.33 -25.32
CA MET A 345 -3.56 -39.30 -24.81
C MET A 345 -3.13 -38.42 -23.61
N LEU A 346 -2.78 -39.15 -22.54
CA LEU A 346 -1.68 -38.92 -21.61
C LEU A 346 -0.33 -38.77 -22.33
N ILE A 347 0.52 -37.83 -21.89
CA ILE A 347 1.97 -37.92 -22.06
C ILE A 347 2.64 -37.68 -20.69
N ASN A 348 3.33 -38.72 -20.22
CA ASN A 348 4.21 -38.80 -19.05
C ASN A 348 5.35 -37.76 -19.15
N GLN A 349 5.60 -36.96 -18.10
CA GLN A 349 6.61 -37.19 -17.06
C GLN A 349 8.00 -37.65 -17.56
N THR A 350 8.96 -36.73 -17.48
CA THR A 350 10.36 -37.00 -17.15
C THR A 350 10.78 -36.01 -16.06
N THR A 351 11.22 -36.55 -14.92
CA THR A 351 11.76 -35.84 -13.75
C THR A 351 13.16 -35.26 -14.04
N PRO A 352 13.64 -34.34 -13.19
CA PRO A 352 14.76 -34.75 -12.34
C PRO A 352 14.60 -34.38 -10.86
N SER A 353 15.03 -35.35 -10.05
CA SER A 353 15.56 -35.26 -8.68
C SER A 353 14.78 -34.48 -7.61
N THR A 354 14.05 -35.27 -6.84
CA THR A 354 13.72 -35.11 -5.42
C THR A 354 14.83 -34.46 -4.58
N ALA A 355 14.56 -33.26 -4.05
CA ALA A 355 15.00 -32.87 -2.72
C ALA A 355 13.76 -32.93 -1.81
N VAL A 356 13.70 -33.94 -0.95
CA VAL A 356 12.64 -34.09 0.04
C VAL A 356 12.86 -33.06 1.14
N TYR A 357 12.14 -31.94 1.08
CA TYR A 357 11.99 -31.08 2.25
C TYR A 357 10.82 -31.60 3.07
N ASN A 358 11.13 -32.16 4.25
CA ASN A 358 10.14 -32.48 5.27
C ASN A 358 9.49 -31.19 5.75
N PHE A 359 8.30 -30.88 5.22
CA PHE A 359 7.44 -29.84 5.78
C PHE A 359 6.64 -30.43 6.94
N ASN A 360 7.25 -30.42 8.13
CA ASN A 360 6.45 -30.46 9.35
C ASN A 360 5.82 -29.09 9.57
N VAL A 361 4.50 -29.09 9.58
CA VAL A 361 3.64 -27.97 9.95
C VAL A 361 3.87 -27.62 11.42
N GLY A 362 4.17 -26.35 11.70
CA GLY A 362 4.09 -25.72 13.02
C GLY A 362 5.13 -26.16 14.06
N SER A 363 6.31 -25.53 14.08
CA SER A 363 7.10 -25.28 15.32
C SER A 363 8.46 -24.62 15.01
N SER A 364 8.77 -23.53 15.73
CA SER A 364 10.11 -23.04 16.12
C SER A 364 11.26 -22.89 15.10
N LYS A 365 11.05 -23.07 13.80
CA LYS A 365 12.13 -23.03 12.79
C LYS A 365 12.17 -21.80 11.87
N ASP A 366 11.51 -20.70 12.23
CA ASP A 366 11.43 -19.45 11.42
C ASP A 366 12.25 -18.26 11.96
N GLY A 367 13.12 -18.47 12.96
CA GLY A 367 13.99 -17.42 13.53
C GLY A 367 15.14 -16.97 12.61
N LEU A 368 15.79 -15.85 12.95
CA LEU A 368 17.00 -15.34 12.30
C LEU A 368 18.21 -16.23 12.64
N ILE A 369 18.33 -17.39 12.00
CA ILE A 369 19.38 -18.39 12.23
C ILE A 369 20.00 -18.78 10.90
N ASP A 370 21.30 -19.04 10.89
CA ASP A 370 22.01 -19.48 9.69
C ASP A 370 21.42 -20.78 9.12
N GLY A 371 21.21 -20.82 7.80
CA GLY A 371 20.49 -21.89 7.09
C GLY A 371 18.97 -21.70 6.95
N ASN A 372 18.36 -20.75 7.68
CA ASN A 372 16.94 -20.43 7.52
C ASN A 372 16.72 -19.36 6.44
N PRO A 373 15.71 -19.44 5.53
CA PRO A 373 15.50 -18.43 4.49
C PRO A 373 15.27 -16.99 4.99
N SER A 374 14.75 -16.81 6.21
CA SER A 374 14.54 -15.48 6.81
C SER A 374 15.84 -14.73 7.12
N PHE A 375 16.93 -15.45 7.42
CA PHE A 375 18.22 -14.85 7.78
C PHE A 375 18.92 -14.11 6.63
N PRO A 376 19.13 -14.69 5.43
CA PRO A 376 19.72 -13.96 4.31
C PRO A 376 18.83 -12.79 3.84
N MET A 377 17.49 -12.93 3.94
CA MET A 377 16.56 -11.83 3.63
C MET A 377 16.74 -10.63 4.58
N TRP A 378 16.94 -10.89 5.87
CA TRP A 378 17.19 -9.85 6.87
C TRP A 378 18.61 -9.26 6.81
N ARG A 379 19.62 -10.10 6.52
CA ARG A 379 21.04 -9.68 6.50
C ARG A 379 21.35 -8.78 5.31
N ASP A 380 20.94 -9.20 4.12
CA ASP A 380 21.41 -8.61 2.86
C ASP A 380 20.40 -7.61 2.27
N LEU A 381 19.14 -7.59 2.75
CA LEU A 381 18.07 -6.65 2.36
C LEU A 381 18.20 -6.16 0.91
N ASP A 382 18.10 -7.08 -0.06
CA ASP A 382 18.13 -6.79 -1.51
C ASP A 382 16.81 -6.16 -1.97
N LEU A 383 16.45 -5.05 -1.33
CA LEU A 383 15.26 -4.25 -1.57
C LEU A 383 15.69 -2.84 -1.99
N PRO A 384 14.97 -2.20 -2.92
CA PRO A 384 15.20 -0.81 -3.24
C PRO A 384 14.74 0.07 -2.06
N ILE A 385 15.70 0.55 -1.28
CA ILE A 385 15.46 1.48 -0.17
C ILE A 385 15.73 2.90 -0.68
N TYR A 386 14.76 3.79 -0.52
CA TYR A 386 14.87 5.18 -0.94
C TYR A 386 14.67 6.14 0.23
N GLN A 387 15.58 7.10 0.33
CA GLN A 387 15.49 8.26 1.19
C GLN A 387 15.23 9.49 0.31
N LYS A 388 14.07 10.13 0.47
CA LYS A 388 13.64 11.29 -0.33
C LYS A 388 13.60 12.52 0.56
N PHE A 389 14.17 13.63 0.09
CA PHE A 389 14.19 14.90 0.80
C PHE A 389 13.38 15.98 0.08
N TYR A 390 12.63 16.77 0.84
CA TYR A 390 11.82 17.88 0.38
C TYR A 390 12.14 19.10 1.22
N PHE A 391 12.56 20.20 0.59
CA PHE A 391 12.94 21.43 1.27
C PHE A 391 11.85 22.48 1.18
N PHE A 392 11.74 23.31 2.22
CA PHE A 392 10.91 24.52 2.16
C PHE A 392 11.76 25.71 1.71
N ASN A 393 11.68 26.03 0.43
CA ASN A 393 12.34 27.19 -0.17
C ASN A 393 11.58 28.47 0.19
N VAL A 394 12.29 29.48 0.69
CA VAL A 394 11.73 30.76 1.14
C VAL A 394 11.80 31.78 0.01
N THR A 395 10.66 32.26 -0.49
CA THR A 395 10.65 33.19 -1.63
C THR A 395 10.71 34.67 -1.25
N ASN A 396 10.53 35.01 0.03
CA ASN A 396 10.48 36.39 0.54
C ASN A 396 11.36 36.60 1.80
N PRO A 397 12.64 36.20 1.79
CA PRO A 397 13.48 36.18 2.99
C PRO A 397 13.64 37.56 3.65
N ARG A 398 13.79 38.63 2.86
CA ARG A 398 13.99 40.00 3.38
C ARG A 398 12.74 40.55 4.03
N GLU A 399 11.57 40.27 3.46
CA GLU A 399 10.28 40.66 4.03
C GLU A 399 10.01 39.95 5.36
N VAL A 400 10.43 38.69 5.46
CA VAL A 400 10.31 37.90 6.70
C VAL A 400 11.19 38.47 7.81
N GLU A 401 12.42 38.85 7.50
CA GLU A 401 13.30 39.56 8.45
C GLU A 401 12.71 40.90 8.91
N ASN A 402 11.83 41.51 8.10
CA ASN A 402 11.09 42.72 8.47
C ASN A 402 9.75 42.45 9.19
N GLY A 403 9.45 41.19 9.51
CA GLY A 403 8.27 40.79 10.29
C GLY A 403 7.04 40.35 9.49
N GLN A 404 7.16 40.21 8.16
CA GLN A 404 6.12 39.59 7.33
C GLN A 404 6.10 38.05 7.48
N LYS A 405 5.04 37.43 6.95
CA LYS A 405 4.91 35.95 6.96
C LYS A 405 5.83 35.31 5.90
N PRO A 406 6.49 34.18 6.20
CA PRO A 406 7.25 33.44 5.20
C PRO A 406 6.35 32.79 4.15
N ASN A 407 6.73 32.96 2.89
CA ASN A 407 6.17 32.25 1.74
C ASN A 407 7.07 31.05 1.44
N LEU A 408 6.54 29.86 1.71
CA LEU A 408 7.26 28.61 1.54
C LEU A 408 6.80 27.91 0.26
N VAL A 409 7.76 27.54 -0.57
CA VAL A 409 7.56 26.68 -1.72
C VAL A 409 8.32 25.39 -1.47
N GLU A 410 7.60 24.27 -1.50
CA GLU A 410 8.23 22.97 -1.36
C GLU A 410 9.01 22.61 -2.63
N VAL A 411 10.25 22.13 -2.46
CA VAL A 411 11.12 21.68 -3.56
C VAL A 411 11.65 20.29 -3.25
N GLY A 412 11.27 19.32 -4.07
CA GLY A 412 11.66 17.91 -3.93
C GLY A 412 10.77 17.01 -4.82
N PRO A 413 11.01 15.69 -4.83
CA PRO A 413 12.01 14.99 -4.02
C PRO A 413 13.43 15.10 -4.58
N PHE A 414 14.40 15.14 -3.68
CA PHE A 414 15.78 14.73 -3.95
C PHE A 414 15.95 13.31 -3.41
N VAL A 415 16.07 12.35 -4.32
CA VAL A 415 16.03 10.91 -4.03
C VAL A 415 17.44 10.36 -3.89
N PHE A 416 17.68 9.67 -2.79
CA PHE A 416 18.88 8.90 -2.54
C PHE A 416 18.51 7.43 -2.39
N ARG A 417 19.15 6.55 -3.15
CA ARG A 417 19.12 5.12 -2.90
C ARG A 417 20.00 4.83 -1.69
N GLN A 418 19.47 4.09 -0.74
CA GLN A 418 20.18 3.70 0.45
C GLN A 418 20.61 2.25 0.35
N ASN A 419 21.87 1.97 0.68
CA ASN A 419 22.36 0.61 0.85
C ASN A 419 22.57 0.36 2.35
N LEU A 420 21.96 -0.71 2.86
CA LEU A 420 22.09 -1.14 4.25
C LEU A 420 22.90 -2.42 4.27
N SER A 421 24.01 -2.41 5.01
CA SER A 421 24.83 -3.61 5.17
C SER A 421 25.03 -3.93 6.65
N LYS A 422 24.70 -5.15 7.04
CA LYS A 422 24.92 -5.66 8.39
C LYS A 422 26.27 -6.39 8.46
N SER A 423 27.12 -5.97 9.38
CA SER A 423 28.49 -6.46 9.55
C SER A 423 28.76 -6.82 11.01
N ALA A 424 29.92 -7.43 11.28
CA ALA A 424 30.32 -7.87 12.63
C ALA A 424 29.28 -8.78 13.31
N LEU A 425 28.68 -9.69 12.53
CA LEU A 425 27.70 -10.66 13.02
C LEU A 425 28.36 -11.60 14.03
N ASN A 426 27.88 -11.60 15.27
CA ASN A 426 28.34 -12.52 16.31
C ASN A 426 27.16 -13.11 17.08
N TRP A 427 27.12 -14.45 17.13
CA TRP A 427 26.07 -15.24 17.76
C TRP A 427 26.42 -15.51 19.23
N SER A 428 25.44 -15.40 20.11
CA SER A 428 25.60 -15.71 21.52
C SER A 428 24.40 -16.48 22.07
N ASP A 429 24.57 -17.06 23.27
CA ASP A 429 23.55 -17.82 23.98
C ASP A 429 22.92 -18.94 23.12
N ASP A 430 23.75 -19.81 22.52
CA ASP A 430 23.28 -20.93 21.66
C ASP A 430 22.36 -20.49 20.50
N ASN A 431 22.75 -19.46 19.75
CA ASN A 431 22.00 -18.85 18.65
C ASN A 431 20.70 -18.12 19.06
N LYS A 432 20.49 -17.83 20.35
CA LYS A 432 19.32 -17.05 20.82
C LYS A 432 19.48 -15.55 20.57
N LYS A 433 20.72 -15.06 20.56
CA LYS A 433 21.04 -13.65 20.38
C LYS A 433 22.00 -13.45 19.22
N LEU A 434 21.85 -12.31 18.57
CA LEU A 434 22.69 -11.87 17.46
C LEU A 434 23.12 -10.44 17.68
N THR A 435 24.42 -10.20 17.59
CA THR A 435 25.00 -8.85 17.63
C THR A 435 25.49 -8.45 16.25
N PHE A 436 25.29 -7.18 15.87
CA PHE A 436 25.69 -6.67 14.56
C PHE A 436 25.83 -5.15 14.53
N ARG A 437 26.54 -4.65 13.52
CA ARG A 437 26.61 -3.23 13.17
C ARG A 437 25.98 -3.01 11.80
N GLU A 438 25.04 -2.09 11.72
CA GLU A 438 24.40 -1.71 10.47
C GLU A 438 25.03 -0.44 9.91
N THR A 439 25.58 -0.53 8.71
CA THR A 439 26.18 0.62 8.00
C THR A 439 25.21 1.13 6.94
N LYS A 440 25.07 2.44 6.85
CA LYS A 440 24.19 3.14 5.89
C LYS A 440 25.02 3.88 4.86
N GLN A 441 24.74 3.64 3.58
CA GLN A 441 25.34 4.38 2.47
C GLN A 441 24.25 5.02 1.62
N TYR A 442 24.47 6.25 1.15
CA TYR A 442 23.50 7.02 0.37
C TYR A 442 24.07 7.36 -1.00
N TYR A 443 23.30 7.06 -2.05
CA TYR A 443 23.66 7.30 -3.45
C TYR A 443 22.58 8.15 -4.11
N PHE A 444 22.94 9.33 -4.61
CA PHE A 444 21.98 10.21 -5.27
C PHE A 444 21.44 9.58 -6.56
N ASP A 445 20.13 9.53 -6.71
CA ASP A 445 19.42 9.01 -7.88
C ASP A 445 18.80 10.18 -8.66
N ARG A 446 19.49 10.60 -9.72
CA ARG A 446 19.12 11.80 -10.50
C ARG A 446 17.80 11.63 -11.25
N GLU A 447 17.49 10.41 -11.71
CA GLU A 447 16.32 10.11 -12.55
C GLU A 447 15.02 10.18 -11.75
N LEU A 448 15.07 9.76 -10.48
CA LEU A 448 13.93 9.84 -9.57
C LEU A 448 13.81 11.21 -8.87
N SER A 449 14.81 12.08 -9.02
CA SER A 449 14.86 13.40 -8.39
C SER A 449 14.30 14.50 -9.30
N ILE A 450 13.59 15.47 -8.71
CA ILE A 450 13.01 16.60 -9.44
C ILE A 450 14.07 17.45 -10.17
N ALA A 451 15.24 17.60 -9.57
CA ALA A 451 16.33 18.42 -10.06
C ALA A 451 17.68 17.85 -9.62
N ASP A 452 18.76 18.40 -10.18
CA ASP A 452 20.12 18.11 -9.73
C ASP A 452 20.37 18.76 -8.36
N LEU A 453 21.35 18.26 -7.61
CA LEU A 453 21.72 18.79 -6.32
C LEU A 453 22.36 20.18 -6.38
N ASN A 454 22.73 20.67 -7.57
CA ASN A 454 23.37 21.98 -7.75
C ASN A 454 22.39 23.16 -7.77
N ILE A 455 21.09 22.94 -7.67
CA ILE A 455 20.13 24.05 -7.60
C ILE A 455 20.30 24.84 -6.30
N THR A 456 20.00 26.14 -6.33
CA THR A 456 20.09 26.99 -5.15
C THR A 456 18.72 27.11 -4.48
N LEU A 457 18.70 26.88 -3.16
CA LEU A 457 17.54 27.04 -2.29
C LEU A 457 17.85 28.08 -1.23
N THR A 458 16.89 28.97 -0.95
CA THR A 458 16.95 29.89 0.17
C THR A 458 16.26 29.25 1.37
N THR A 459 17.01 28.98 2.43
CA THR A 459 16.51 28.30 3.64
C THR A 459 16.97 29.00 4.91
N LEU A 460 16.43 28.57 6.06
CA LEU A 460 16.81 29.08 7.36
C LEU A 460 18.29 28.84 7.64
N HIS A 461 18.96 29.88 8.10
CA HIS A 461 20.34 29.85 8.55
C HIS A 461 20.43 29.19 9.93
N VAL A 462 20.30 27.86 9.98
CA VAL A 462 20.22 27.09 11.23
C VAL A 462 21.38 27.39 12.19
N PRO A 463 22.67 27.38 11.78
CA PRO A 463 23.77 27.75 12.68
C PRO A 463 23.61 29.10 13.39
N LEU A 464 23.05 30.11 12.72
CA LEU A 464 22.81 31.43 13.31
C LEU A 464 21.71 31.37 14.37
N VAL A 465 20.60 30.69 14.05
CA VAL A 465 19.47 30.53 14.97
C VAL A 465 19.91 29.77 16.23
N VAL A 466 20.65 28.68 16.04
CA VAL A 466 21.20 27.87 17.14
C VAL A 466 22.15 28.70 18.00
N ALA A 467 23.00 29.53 17.40
CA ALA A 467 23.88 30.42 18.15
C ALA A 467 23.10 31.42 19.02
N TYR A 468 22.01 32.01 18.51
CA TYR A 468 21.18 32.92 19.29
C TYR A 468 20.46 32.25 20.47
N ASP A 469 20.09 30.98 20.31
CA ASP A 469 19.39 30.22 21.36
C ASP A 469 20.35 29.70 22.44
N THR A 470 21.50 29.15 22.02
CA THR A 470 22.45 28.47 22.90
C THR A 470 23.41 29.41 23.63
N LEU A 471 23.78 30.55 23.03
CA LEU A 471 24.73 31.48 23.65
C LEU A 471 24.12 32.21 24.84
N ASP A 472 24.86 32.30 25.94
CA ASP A 472 24.45 33.07 27.11
C ASP A 472 25.05 34.46 27.12
N PHE A 473 24.44 35.37 26.37
CA PHE A 473 24.89 36.76 26.32
C PHE A 473 24.91 37.45 27.69
N ALA A 474 24.16 36.95 28.68
CA ALA A 474 24.12 37.52 30.02
C ALA A 474 25.37 37.22 30.85
N SER A 475 26.02 36.07 30.65
CA SER A 475 27.25 35.69 31.37
C SER A 475 28.53 36.13 30.66
N MET A 476 28.45 36.58 29.41
CA MET A 476 29.59 37.11 28.66
C MET A 476 30.06 38.46 29.20
N ASN A 477 31.38 38.71 29.11
CA ASN A 477 31.95 40.04 29.35
C ASN A 477 31.26 41.08 28.42
N PRO A 478 30.93 42.30 28.89
CA PRO A 478 30.21 43.30 28.08
C PRO A 478 30.84 43.62 26.73
N VAL A 479 32.17 43.71 26.65
CA VAL A 479 32.90 43.97 25.40
C VAL A 479 32.76 42.79 24.44
N VAL A 480 33.04 41.58 24.94
CA VAL A 480 32.88 40.33 24.20
C VAL A 480 31.45 40.14 23.70
N ARG A 481 30.47 40.34 24.58
CA ARG A 481 29.04 40.29 24.26
C ARG A 481 28.71 41.21 23.10
N THR A 482 29.19 42.46 23.15
CA THR A 482 28.90 43.46 22.13
C THR A 482 29.52 43.07 20.79
N LEU A 483 30.76 42.56 20.79
CA LEU A 483 31.44 42.07 19.59
C LEU A 483 30.73 40.88 18.95
N VAL A 484 30.37 39.88 19.73
CA VAL A 484 29.64 38.70 19.24
C VAL A 484 28.27 39.11 18.72
N GLN A 485 27.57 40.02 19.40
CA GLN A 485 26.28 40.53 18.93
C GLN A 485 26.39 41.30 17.60
N ILE A 486 27.43 42.12 17.41
CA ILE A 486 27.70 42.81 16.13
C ILE A 486 28.04 41.80 15.02
N LEU A 487 28.81 40.77 15.34
CA LEU A 487 29.20 39.74 14.39
C LEU A 487 27.98 38.96 13.89
N LEU A 488 27.12 38.52 14.81
CA LEU A 488 25.89 37.79 14.48
C LEU A 488 24.85 38.69 13.79
N SER A 489 24.73 39.97 14.19
CA SER A 489 23.74 40.88 13.59
C SER A 489 24.05 41.29 12.15
N LYS A 490 25.26 41.02 11.65
CA LYS A 490 25.62 41.20 10.23
C LYS A 490 25.19 40.03 9.34
N GLN A 491 24.75 38.92 9.94
CA GLN A 491 24.31 37.73 9.22
C GLN A 491 22.79 37.76 9.00
N SER A 492 22.34 37.23 7.86
CA SER A 492 20.92 37.04 7.59
C SER A 492 20.42 35.73 8.22
N PHE A 493 19.15 35.71 8.65
CA PHE A 493 18.45 34.50 9.08
C PHE A 493 18.17 33.53 7.95
N PHE A 494 18.38 33.95 6.70
CA PHE A 494 18.26 33.10 5.53
C PHE A 494 19.59 33.03 4.80
N LEU A 495 19.89 31.86 4.25
CA LEU A 495 21.04 31.67 3.39
C LEU A 495 20.64 30.87 2.16
N ASP A 496 21.40 31.08 1.09
CA ASP A 496 21.30 30.28 -0.11
C ASP A 496 22.21 29.07 0.04
N ALA A 497 21.70 27.86 -0.20
CA ALA A 497 22.47 26.62 -0.16
C ALA A 497 21.93 25.64 -1.19
N THR A 498 22.81 24.72 -1.61
CA THR A 498 22.42 23.60 -2.46
C THR A 498 21.84 22.45 -1.63
N PRO A 499 20.93 21.62 -2.17
CA PRO A 499 20.49 20.39 -1.52
C PRO A 499 21.64 19.52 -0.98
N ASP A 500 22.73 19.33 -1.73
CA ASP A 500 23.88 18.53 -1.26
C ASP A 500 24.58 19.17 -0.04
N GLU A 501 24.75 20.49 -0.06
CA GLU A 501 25.27 21.25 1.10
C GLU A 501 24.36 21.14 2.32
N LEU A 502 23.04 21.08 2.13
CA LEU A 502 22.09 20.96 3.23
C LEU A 502 22.03 19.54 3.80
N ILE A 503 22.18 18.50 2.96
CA ILE A 503 22.03 17.10 3.40
C ILE A 503 23.36 16.54 3.90
N PHE A 504 24.39 16.42 3.05
CA PHE A 504 25.60 15.64 3.35
C PHE A 504 26.88 16.46 3.33
N LYS A 505 27.17 17.15 2.23
CA LYS A 505 28.45 17.88 2.01
C LYS A 505 28.70 18.94 3.08
N GLY A 506 27.62 19.57 3.54
CA GLY A 506 27.66 20.67 4.48
C GLY A 506 28.02 21.99 3.82
N LYS A 507 27.45 23.07 4.36
CA LYS A 507 27.84 24.44 4.00
C LYS A 507 28.80 25.00 5.04
N LYS A 508 29.98 25.48 4.60
CA LYS A 508 30.94 26.13 5.49
C LYS A 508 30.35 27.42 6.03
N ASN A 509 30.49 27.65 7.32
CA ASN A 509 29.91 28.81 7.97
C ASN A 509 30.83 29.39 9.05
N PRO A 510 31.06 30.71 9.05
CA PRO A 510 31.85 31.38 10.10
C PRO A 510 31.32 31.12 11.52
N ILE A 511 30.00 31.01 11.70
CA ILE A 511 29.36 30.75 13.00
C ILE A 511 29.65 29.32 13.47
N SER A 512 29.59 28.36 12.55
CA SER A 512 29.95 26.97 12.85
C SER A 512 31.43 26.81 13.18
N CYS A 513 32.33 27.57 12.53
CA CYS A 513 33.73 27.66 12.95
C CYS A 513 33.88 28.23 14.36
N LEU A 514 33.12 29.29 14.67
CA LEU A 514 33.15 29.93 15.97
C LEU A 514 32.72 28.94 17.06
N ALA A 515 31.68 28.15 16.82
CA ALA A 515 31.23 27.11 17.74
C ALA A 515 32.37 26.14 18.11
N HIS A 516 33.10 25.61 17.12
CA HIS A 516 34.24 24.71 17.37
C HIS A 516 35.34 25.33 18.23
N ILE A 517 35.58 26.62 18.06
CA ILE A 517 36.62 27.33 18.83
C ILE A 517 36.16 27.58 20.28
N ILE A 518 34.84 27.74 20.48
CA ILE A 518 34.22 27.96 21.80
C ILE A 518 34.14 26.65 22.58
N ASP A 519 33.72 25.58 21.92
CA ASP A 519 33.72 24.23 22.45
C ASP A 519 34.46 23.32 21.45
N PRO A 520 35.71 22.93 21.75
CA PRO A 520 36.49 22.03 20.90
C PRO A 520 35.82 20.66 20.67
N LYS A 521 34.84 20.26 21.50
CA LYS A 521 34.03 19.05 21.29
C LYS A 521 32.90 19.27 20.29
N SER A 522 32.57 20.52 19.96
CA SER A 522 31.52 20.87 19.00
C SER A 522 32.08 20.98 17.57
N ASN A 523 31.37 20.39 16.61
CA ASN A 523 31.54 20.45 15.14
C ASN A 523 32.96 20.83 14.61
N PRO A 524 33.89 19.88 14.47
CA PRO A 524 35.30 20.15 14.16
C PRO A 524 35.59 20.77 12.78
N ASP A 525 34.66 20.68 11.83
CA ASP A 525 34.96 20.99 10.43
C ASP A 525 34.46 22.38 9.98
N CYS A 526 33.72 23.13 10.81
CA CYS A 526 33.03 24.38 10.45
C CYS A 526 31.86 24.27 9.45
N TYR A 527 31.37 23.09 9.14
CA TYR A 527 30.30 22.90 8.16
C TYR A 527 29.01 22.46 8.83
N PHE A 528 27.88 22.92 8.32
CA PHE A 528 26.56 22.47 8.77
C PHE A 528 25.83 21.73 7.65
N ALA A 529 25.29 20.55 7.98
CA ALA A 529 24.36 19.77 7.17
C ALA A 529 23.48 18.94 8.11
N TYR A 530 22.26 18.60 7.70
CA TYR A 530 21.31 17.81 8.52
C TYR A 530 21.76 16.36 8.70
N PHE A 531 22.44 15.77 7.72
CA PHE A 531 22.92 14.39 7.71
C PHE A 531 24.45 14.34 7.58
N ARG A 532 25.14 15.38 8.07
CA ARG A 532 26.61 15.45 8.00
C ARG A 532 27.23 14.26 8.72
N GLY A 533 28.13 13.56 8.04
CA GLY A 533 28.84 12.41 8.62
C GLY A 533 27.94 11.21 8.91
N GLN A 534 26.77 11.11 8.25
CA GLN A 534 25.92 9.91 8.33
C GLN A 534 26.10 8.95 7.14
N ASN A 535 26.80 9.38 6.09
CA ASN A 535 27.15 8.51 4.98
C ASN A 535 28.35 7.63 5.36
N ASP A 536 28.29 6.34 5.06
CA ASP A 536 29.31 5.34 5.42
C ASP A 536 29.52 5.18 6.94
N THR A 537 28.46 5.40 7.73
CA THR A 537 28.51 5.25 9.20
C THR A 537 27.53 4.20 9.72
N ASN A 538 27.75 3.76 10.96
CA ASN A 538 26.86 2.85 11.68
C ASN A 538 26.34 3.47 12.99
N ASP A 539 25.11 3.10 13.36
CA ASP A 539 24.41 3.63 14.54
C ASP A 539 24.89 3.01 15.87
N GLY A 540 25.89 2.14 15.84
CA GLY A 540 26.39 1.40 16.99
C GLY A 540 26.27 -0.11 16.85
N LEU A 541 26.51 -0.81 17.97
CA LEU A 541 26.40 -2.26 18.07
C LEU A 541 25.01 -2.63 18.62
N TYR A 542 24.17 -3.23 17.77
CA TYR A 542 22.88 -3.77 18.18
C TYR A 542 23.05 -5.19 18.72
N GLU A 543 22.29 -5.53 19.75
CA GLU A 543 22.03 -6.90 20.18
C GLU A 543 20.52 -7.17 20.06
N ILE A 544 20.14 -8.20 19.31
CA ILE A 544 18.74 -8.58 19.08
C ILE A 544 18.48 -10.03 19.46
N ASN A 545 17.22 -10.35 19.71
CA ASN A 545 16.74 -11.73 19.82
C ASN A 545 16.52 -12.32 18.43
N THR A 546 17.03 -13.54 18.21
CA THR A 546 16.92 -14.24 16.92
C THR A 546 15.56 -14.88 16.71
N GLY A 547 14.74 -14.98 17.76
CA GLY A 547 13.46 -15.71 17.73
C GLY A 547 13.61 -17.23 17.84
N PHE A 548 14.83 -17.75 18.12
CA PHE A 548 15.06 -19.19 18.29
C PHE A 548 14.30 -19.79 19.49
N GLU A 549 14.27 -19.06 20.61
CA GLU A 549 13.54 -19.48 21.83
C GLU A 549 12.05 -19.10 21.76
N ASP A 550 11.76 -17.85 21.37
CA ASP A 550 10.40 -17.35 21.20
C ASP A 550 10.32 -16.50 19.93
N ILE A 551 9.62 -17.03 18.91
CA ILE A 551 9.41 -16.35 17.62
C ILE A 551 8.72 -14.99 17.78
N ARG A 552 8.00 -14.75 18.89
CA ARG A 552 7.37 -13.44 19.19
C ARG A 552 8.39 -12.34 19.49
N GLN A 553 9.64 -12.70 19.76
CA GLN A 553 10.74 -11.78 20.02
C GLN A 553 11.72 -11.67 18.85
N VAL A 554 11.41 -12.26 17.69
CA VAL A 554 12.31 -12.15 16.53
C VAL A 554 12.60 -10.69 16.19
N ASN A 555 13.88 -10.39 15.96
CA ASN A 555 14.38 -9.05 15.65
C ASN A 555 14.09 -7.97 16.72
N SER A 556 13.73 -8.36 17.96
CA SER A 556 13.54 -7.40 19.05
C SER A 556 14.88 -6.98 19.65
N ILE A 557 15.08 -5.68 19.88
CA ILE A 557 16.30 -5.13 20.46
C ILE A 557 16.39 -5.47 21.95
N ASN A 558 17.52 -6.04 22.37
CA ASN A 558 17.91 -6.20 23.76
C ASN A 558 18.75 -5.02 24.24
N SER A 559 19.75 -4.62 23.45
CA SER A 559 20.62 -3.50 23.78
C SER A 559 21.19 -2.81 22.54
N LEU A 560 21.51 -1.53 22.70
CA LEU A 560 22.30 -0.73 21.77
C LEU A 560 23.54 -0.25 22.51
N ASN A 561 24.72 -0.56 21.98
CA ASN A 561 26.02 -0.28 22.61
C ASN A 561 26.11 -0.84 24.05
N GLY A 562 25.47 -1.98 24.32
CA GLY A 562 25.47 -2.65 25.62
C GLY A 562 24.48 -2.09 26.65
N SER A 563 23.66 -1.10 26.29
CA SER A 563 22.58 -0.58 27.15
C SER A 563 21.20 -0.88 26.57
N SER A 564 20.27 -1.29 27.43
CA SER A 564 18.84 -1.44 27.08
C SER A 564 18.03 -0.16 27.28
N LYS A 565 18.67 0.90 27.79
CA LYS A 565 18.06 2.21 28.05
C LYS A 565 18.92 3.33 27.52
N LEU A 566 18.28 4.39 27.04
CA LEU A 566 18.87 5.69 26.80
C LEU A 566 19.14 6.42 28.12
N ASP A 567 19.98 7.43 28.07
CA ASP A 567 20.32 8.30 29.21
C ASP A 567 19.88 9.76 28.98
N ILE A 568 18.90 9.95 28.09
CA ILE A 568 18.52 11.26 27.53
C ILE A 568 17.35 11.86 28.31
N TRP A 569 16.31 11.05 28.56
CA TRP A 569 15.04 11.47 29.12
C TRP A 569 15.03 11.35 30.66
N GLU A 570 14.10 12.05 31.31
CA GLU A 570 14.01 12.15 32.76
C GLU A 570 13.64 10.82 33.42
N THR A 571 12.79 10.01 32.79
CA THR A 571 12.32 8.74 33.36
C THR A 571 12.75 7.54 32.51
N ASP A 572 12.86 6.40 33.17
CA ASP A 572 13.21 5.12 32.55
C ASP A 572 12.19 4.65 31.49
N GLU A 573 10.92 5.08 31.59
CA GLU A 573 9.87 4.68 30.66
C GLU A 573 10.16 5.18 29.24
N CYS A 574 10.49 6.46 29.09
CA CYS A 574 10.82 7.07 27.81
C CYS A 574 12.23 6.72 27.31
N ASN A 575 13.11 6.26 28.22
CA ASN A 575 14.46 5.82 27.88
C ASN A 575 14.53 4.37 27.41
N ASN A 576 13.48 3.56 27.57
CA ASN A 576 13.54 2.14 27.22
C ASN A 576 13.77 1.93 25.72
N ILE A 577 14.72 1.07 25.36
CA ILE A 577 14.97 0.66 23.97
C ILE A 577 14.26 -0.67 23.76
N SER A 578 13.20 -0.67 22.94
CA SER A 578 12.41 -1.87 22.69
C SER A 578 11.83 -1.90 21.28
N GLY A 579 11.39 -3.09 20.86
CA GLY A 579 10.80 -3.33 19.55
C GLY A 579 11.83 -3.72 18.49
N SER A 580 11.39 -3.68 17.23
CA SER A 580 12.19 -4.05 16.05
C SER A 580 13.25 -2.99 15.71
N THR A 581 14.38 -3.44 15.15
CA THR A 581 15.39 -2.55 14.55
C THR A 581 14.87 -1.93 13.27
N ASN A 582 14.78 -0.59 13.20
CA ASN A 582 14.45 0.18 11.99
C ASN A 582 13.12 -0.19 11.28
N GLY A 583 12.31 -1.08 11.88
CA GLY A 583 11.06 -1.56 11.31
C GLY A 583 11.20 -2.54 10.15
N GLU A 584 12.38 -3.17 9.98
CA GLU A 584 12.69 -4.03 8.83
C GLU A 584 12.04 -5.42 8.88
N LEU A 585 11.81 -5.93 10.09
CA LEU A 585 11.16 -7.21 10.33
C LEU A 585 10.43 -7.17 11.67
N PHE A 586 9.18 -7.61 11.69
CA PHE A 586 8.38 -7.76 12.90
C PHE A 586 8.08 -9.23 13.16
N ALA A 587 7.69 -9.56 14.40
CA ALA A 587 7.22 -10.89 14.70
C ALA A 587 5.94 -11.24 13.92
N PRO A 588 5.75 -12.51 13.51
CA PRO A 588 4.51 -13.00 12.88
C PRO A 588 3.25 -12.59 13.64
N LEU A 589 2.32 -11.92 12.95
CA LEU A 589 1.13 -11.35 13.59
C LEU A 589 0.18 -12.44 14.09
N ASP A 590 0.10 -13.57 13.38
CA ASP A 590 -0.75 -14.71 13.74
C ASP A 590 -0.32 -15.38 15.06
N VAL A 591 0.97 -15.31 15.40
CA VAL A 591 1.52 -15.88 16.65
C VAL A 591 1.44 -14.87 17.81
N VAL A 592 1.43 -13.58 17.47
CA VAL A 592 1.27 -12.47 18.41
C VAL A 592 -0.22 -12.24 18.66
N SER A 593 -0.89 -13.23 19.25
CA SER A 593 -2.35 -13.24 19.49
C SER A 593 -2.87 -11.95 20.16
N GLY A 594 -3.79 -11.24 19.48
CA GLY A 594 -4.64 -10.19 20.06
C GLY A 594 -4.99 -9.05 19.08
N GLU A 595 -6.28 -8.74 18.93
CA GLU A 595 -6.80 -7.68 18.04
C GLU A 595 -6.28 -6.26 18.35
N ASN A 596 -5.64 -6.06 19.52
CA ASN A 596 -5.20 -4.74 20.04
C ASN A 596 -3.70 -4.64 20.34
N LYS A 597 -2.84 -5.55 19.87
CA LYS A 597 -1.40 -5.44 20.14
C LYS A 597 -0.71 -4.39 19.27
N THR A 598 -0.03 -3.46 19.93
CA THR A 598 0.86 -2.47 19.30
C THR A 598 2.19 -3.11 18.92
N LEU A 599 2.66 -2.83 17.71
CA LEU A 599 4.03 -3.15 17.33
C LEU A 599 4.94 -2.00 17.71
N GLN A 600 6.20 -2.29 18.03
CA GLN A 600 7.17 -1.27 18.41
C GLN A 600 8.37 -1.35 17.49
N PHE A 601 8.94 -0.20 17.15
CA PHE A 601 10.27 -0.12 16.57
C PHE A 601 11.01 1.07 17.17
N PHE A 602 12.33 0.93 17.24
CA PHE A 602 13.21 1.95 17.77
C PHE A 602 13.98 2.63 16.64
N ARG A 603 14.14 3.95 16.75
CA ARG A 603 15.00 4.75 15.86
C ARG A 603 16.00 5.55 16.69
N SER A 604 17.27 5.21 16.50
CA SER A 604 18.44 5.90 17.06
C SER A 604 18.39 7.40 16.75
N ASP A 605 18.12 7.76 15.50
CA ASP A 605 18.09 9.16 15.04
C ASP A 605 17.08 10.04 15.78
N PHE A 606 15.99 9.45 16.31
CA PHE A 606 14.94 10.17 17.03
C PHE A 606 15.01 9.96 18.55
N CYS A 607 15.95 9.15 19.03
CA CYS A 607 16.12 8.81 20.44
C CYS A 607 14.83 8.35 21.14
N ARG A 608 13.95 7.61 20.44
CA ARG A 608 12.68 7.14 21.00
C ARG A 608 12.12 5.91 20.30
N VAL A 609 11.22 5.22 21.01
CA VAL A 609 10.39 4.14 20.47
C VAL A 609 9.13 4.71 19.81
N PHE A 610 8.73 4.10 18.70
CA PHE A 610 7.47 4.37 18.01
C PHE A 610 6.54 3.17 18.17
N ASN A 611 5.33 3.44 18.67
CA ASN A 611 4.26 2.46 18.73
C ASN A 611 3.42 2.55 17.46
N LEU A 612 3.18 1.38 16.87
CA LEU A 612 2.38 1.18 15.67
C LEU A 612 1.09 0.47 16.06
N THR A 613 -0.06 1.06 15.71
CA THR A 613 -1.38 0.47 15.88
C THR A 613 -1.91 -0.05 14.56
N ARG A 614 -2.56 -1.22 14.59
CA ARG A 614 -3.26 -1.75 13.42
C ARG A 614 -4.45 -0.85 13.11
N THR A 615 -4.55 -0.43 11.86
CA THR A 615 -5.63 0.46 11.39
C THR A 615 -6.55 -0.21 10.39
N ARG A 616 -6.04 -1.17 9.60
CA ARG A 616 -6.81 -2.01 8.68
C ARG A 616 -6.19 -3.40 8.64
N SER A 617 -6.99 -4.42 8.34
CA SER A 617 -6.53 -5.82 8.27
C SER A 617 -7.03 -6.51 7.02
N GLY A 618 -6.22 -7.42 6.46
CA GLY A 618 -6.59 -8.23 5.30
C GLY A 618 -6.85 -7.41 4.03
N ILE A 619 -6.18 -6.27 3.87
CA ILE A 619 -6.27 -5.47 2.65
C ILE A 619 -5.26 -5.98 1.61
N PRO A 620 -5.54 -5.89 0.30
CA PRO A 620 -4.51 -6.11 -0.71
C PRO A 620 -3.42 -5.05 -0.58
N SER A 621 -2.14 -5.43 -0.66
CA SER A 621 -1.06 -4.44 -0.72
C SER A 621 -1.18 -3.56 -1.97
N GLU A 622 -1.02 -2.26 -1.80
CA GLU A 622 -1.04 -1.28 -2.91
C GLU A 622 0.12 -1.52 -3.90
N VAL A 623 1.27 -1.94 -3.36
CA VAL A 623 2.48 -2.21 -4.14
C VAL A 623 2.44 -3.61 -4.76
N ARG A 624 1.86 -4.60 -4.07
CA ARG A 624 1.72 -5.99 -4.56
C ARG A 624 0.34 -6.57 -4.26
N PRO A 625 -0.65 -6.40 -5.15
CA PRO A 625 -2.04 -6.83 -4.89
C PRO A 625 -2.25 -8.34 -4.67
N SER A 626 -1.25 -9.18 -4.98
CA SER A 626 -1.25 -10.62 -4.68
C SER A 626 -0.99 -10.94 -3.22
N LEU A 627 -0.51 -9.98 -2.42
CA LEU A 627 -0.27 -10.12 -0.98
C LEU A 627 -1.39 -9.41 -0.20
N PHE A 628 -1.91 -10.10 0.81
CA PHE A 628 -2.81 -9.51 1.80
C PHE A 628 -1.99 -9.05 3.01
N VAL A 629 -2.25 -7.84 3.46
CA VAL A 629 -1.45 -7.15 4.48
C VAL A 629 -2.36 -6.49 5.51
N ASP A 630 -1.79 -6.28 6.69
CA ASP A 630 -2.36 -5.47 7.74
C ASP A 630 -1.65 -4.12 7.78
N ARG A 631 -2.41 -3.03 7.71
CA ARG A 631 -1.86 -1.67 7.71
C ARG A 631 -1.73 -1.16 9.13
N PHE A 632 -0.51 -0.87 9.53
CA PHE A 632 -0.18 -0.23 10.79
C PHE A 632 0.22 1.23 10.59
N ARG A 633 -0.09 2.07 11.57
CA ARG A 633 0.30 3.48 11.60
C ARG A 633 0.86 3.82 12.98
N PRO A 634 1.74 4.83 13.09
CA PRO A 634 2.09 5.40 14.39
C PRO A 634 0.84 5.84 15.14
N GLU A 635 0.83 5.68 16.46
CA GLU A 635 -0.26 6.17 17.29
C GLU A 635 -0.58 7.65 16.99
N LYS A 636 -1.86 7.99 16.82
CA LYS A 636 -2.32 9.32 16.40
C LYS A 636 -1.73 10.46 17.24
N ASN A 637 -1.54 10.23 18.54
CA ASN A 637 -1.08 11.22 19.51
C ASN A 637 0.41 11.06 19.88
N VAL A 638 1.23 10.45 19.01
CA VAL A 638 2.66 10.19 19.29
C VAL A 638 3.46 11.47 19.55
N PHE A 639 3.12 12.58 18.89
CA PHE A 639 3.71 13.91 19.08
C PHE A 639 2.79 14.87 19.85
N ALA A 640 1.79 14.35 20.55
CA ALA A 640 0.93 15.18 21.36
C ALA A 640 1.62 15.64 22.65
N ASN A 641 1.19 16.77 23.19
CA ASN A 641 1.70 17.26 24.47
C ASN A 641 1.20 16.38 25.64
N GLU A 642 1.75 16.60 26.84
CA GLU A 642 1.42 15.80 28.03
C GLU A 642 -0.06 15.87 28.43
N THR A 643 -0.73 17.01 28.18
CA THR A 643 -2.18 17.14 28.41
C THR A 643 -3.02 16.22 27.51
N VAL A 644 -2.64 16.08 26.23
CA VAL A 644 -3.39 15.26 25.25
C VAL A 644 -2.95 13.79 25.28
N ASN A 645 -1.67 13.52 25.57
CA ASN A 645 -1.13 12.18 25.74
C ASN A 645 -0.22 12.13 27.00
N PRO A 646 -0.75 11.72 28.16
CA PRO A 646 0.02 11.69 29.41
C PRO A 646 1.29 10.85 29.36
N ARG A 647 1.37 9.82 28.50
CA ARG A 647 2.60 9.02 28.33
C ARG A 647 3.77 9.83 27.80
N ASN A 648 3.51 10.94 27.12
CA ASN A 648 4.57 11.80 26.62
C ASN A 648 5.17 12.71 27.71
N SER A 649 4.64 12.70 28.94
CA SER A 649 5.18 13.53 30.03
C SER A 649 6.60 13.15 30.43
N CYS A 650 7.05 11.93 30.12
CA CYS A 650 8.41 11.47 30.42
C CYS A 650 9.49 11.95 29.44
N TYR A 651 9.12 12.52 28.29
CA TYR A 651 10.07 13.08 27.32
C TYR A 651 10.56 14.48 27.74
N LYS A 652 10.99 14.59 29.00
CA LYS A 652 11.65 15.76 29.56
C LYS A 652 13.16 15.48 29.62
N PRO A 653 14.04 16.46 29.35
CA PRO A 653 15.48 16.23 29.41
C PRO A 653 15.94 15.85 30.83
N ASN A 654 16.84 14.87 30.95
CA ASN A 654 17.41 14.48 32.25
C ASN A 654 18.23 15.64 32.86
N SER A 655 18.14 15.82 34.18
CA SER A 655 18.82 16.86 34.96
C SER A 655 20.35 16.91 34.80
N ASN A 656 21.01 15.80 34.44
CA ASN A 656 22.44 15.77 34.12
C ASN A 656 22.75 16.29 32.71
N ASN A 657 21.87 16.05 31.72
CA ASN A 657 21.98 16.62 30.38
C ASN A 657 21.56 18.10 30.34
N ALA A 658 20.63 18.51 31.20
CA ALA A 658 20.31 19.92 31.45
C ALA A 658 21.47 20.73 32.09
N LYS A 659 22.48 20.04 32.66
CA LYS A 659 23.74 20.65 33.14
C LYS A 659 24.84 20.64 32.09
N ASN A 660 24.83 19.70 31.14
CA ASN A 660 25.73 19.71 29.98
C ASN A 660 25.31 20.74 28.91
N SER A 661 24.06 21.23 28.95
CA SER A 661 23.67 22.51 28.35
C SER A 661 24.16 23.72 29.18
N ALA A 662 25.34 23.63 29.80
CA ALA A 662 26.01 24.78 30.37
C ALA A 662 26.45 25.66 29.20
N LYS A 663 25.74 26.78 29.03
CA LYS A 663 25.99 27.76 27.97
C LYS A 663 27.47 28.17 28.03
N PRO A 664 28.26 27.94 26.96
CA PRO A 664 29.71 28.11 27.04
C PRO A 664 30.09 29.58 27.24
N SER A 665 31.04 29.85 28.14
CA SER A 665 31.52 31.21 28.41
C SER A 665 32.74 31.54 27.52
N LEU A 666 32.60 32.53 26.65
CA LEU A 666 33.67 32.98 25.76
C LEU A 666 34.69 33.87 26.47
N SER A 667 35.99 33.61 26.26
CA SER A 667 37.10 34.47 26.71
C SER A 667 37.57 35.44 25.61
N PHE A 668 37.98 36.64 26.03
CA PHE A 668 38.39 37.75 25.14
C PHE A 668 39.58 37.39 24.21
N ASN A 669 40.54 36.61 24.71
CA ASN A 669 41.74 36.22 23.96
C ASN A 669 41.43 35.26 22.79
N SER A 670 40.42 34.41 22.94
CA SER A 670 39.97 33.49 21.89
C SER A 670 39.36 34.26 20.72
N ILE A 671 38.58 35.32 20.99
CA ILE A 671 37.95 36.17 19.97
C ILE A 671 38.97 37.02 19.21
N MET A 672 39.98 37.57 19.91
CA MET A 672 41.03 38.36 19.26
C MET A 672 41.93 37.53 18.33
N THR A 673 42.07 36.23 18.61
CA THR A 673 42.79 35.29 17.73
C THR A 673 41.98 35.00 16.46
N ILE A 674 40.65 34.92 16.57
CA ILE A 674 39.71 34.71 15.44
C ILE A 674 39.70 35.91 14.49
N LEU A 675 39.55 37.14 15.02
CA LEU A 675 39.48 38.36 14.21
C LEU A 675 40.75 38.61 13.37
N LYS A 676 41.91 38.15 13.86
CA LYS A 676 43.19 38.22 13.14
C LYS A 676 43.33 37.14 12.07
N LYS A 677 42.76 35.94 12.27
CA LYS A 677 42.90 34.79 11.36
C LYS A 677 41.98 34.87 10.13
N GLU A 678 40.81 35.50 10.26
CA GLU A 678 39.78 35.60 9.21
C GLU A 678 39.77 36.98 8.48
N GLY A 679 40.79 37.82 8.66
CA GLY A 679 40.96 39.05 7.85
C GLY A 679 40.02 40.21 8.20
N PHE A 680 39.44 40.25 9.41
CA PHE A 680 38.58 41.37 9.87
C PHE A 680 39.40 42.59 10.36
N THR A 681 40.37 43.06 9.56
CA THR A 681 41.28 44.17 9.93
C THR A 681 40.56 45.50 10.18
N LYS A 682 39.50 45.78 9.41
CA LYS A 682 38.70 47.01 9.55
C LYS A 682 37.89 47.05 10.86
N LEU A 683 37.48 45.89 11.38
CA LEU A 683 36.79 45.79 12.67
C LEU A 683 37.76 45.91 13.84
N LEU A 684 39.03 45.49 13.66
CA LEU A 684 40.09 45.62 14.67
C LEU A 684 40.49 47.08 14.93
N GLU A 685 40.47 47.92 13.89
CA GLU A 685 40.70 49.37 14.02
C GLU A 685 39.59 50.06 14.84
N ASP A 686 38.32 49.73 14.58
CA ASP A 686 37.16 50.27 15.30
C ASP A 686 37.16 49.88 16.79
N ILE A 687 37.60 48.65 17.11
CA ILE A 687 37.66 48.13 18.49
C ILE A 687 38.71 48.85 19.35
N SER A 688 39.84 49.26 18.75
CA SER A 688 40.90 49.98 19.45
C SER A 688 40.46 51.35 19.99
N SER A 689 39.42 51.94 19.39
CA SER A 689 38.88 53.25 19.75
C SER A 689 37.86 53.21 20.92
N ILE A 690 37.33 52.03 21.26
CA ILE A 690 36.21 51.85 22.20
C ILE A 690 36.68 51.38 23.60
N ILE A 691 37.91 50.87 23.73
CA ILE A 691 38.41 50.33 25.01
C ILE A 691 38.91 51.45 25.92
N LYS A 692 38.03 51.96 26.80
CA LYS A 692 38.43 52.47 28.12
C LYS A 692 37.91 51.52 29.19
N PRO A 693 38.77 51.00 30.10
CA PRO A 693 38.35 50.03 31.09
C PRO A 693 37.60 50.74 32.22
N THR A 694 36.32 50.44 32.39
CA THR A 694 35.59 50.73 33.63
C THR A 694 35.18 49.43 34.31
N THR A 695 35.95 49.10 35.34
CA THR A 695 35.65 48.08 36.33
C THR A 695 34.43 48.50 37.16
N LYS A 696 33.33 47.77 37.04
CA LYS A 696 32.36 47.54 38.13
C LYS A 696 31.53 46.31 37.81
N SER A 697 31.82 45.20 38.50
CA SER A 697 30.96 44.02 38.51
C SER A 697 29.76 44.28 39.43
N THR A 698 28.57 44.44 38.86
CA THR A 698 27.33 44.31 39.61
C THR A 698 26.83 42.88 39.47
N LYS A 699 26.84 42.12 40.57
CA LYS A 699 26.11 40.85 40.69
C LYS A 699 24.63 41.15 40.55
N ILE A 700 24.04 40.79 39.40
CA ILE A 700 22.58 40.70 39.26
C ILE A 700 22.22 39.22 39.36
N SER A 701 21.68 38.84 40.51
CA SER A 701 20.95 37.59 40.69
C SER A 701 19.63 37.74 39.94
N ALA A 702 19.49 37.05 38.81
CA ALA A 702 18.20 36.83 38.17
C ALA A 702 17.84 35.34 38.30
N LYS A 703 17.26 34.96 39.44
CA LYS A 703 16.36 33.81 39.50
C LYS A 703 15.09 34.19 38.76
N GLN A 704 15.10 34.10 37.43
CA GLN A 704 13.87 34.06 36.66
C GLN A 704 13.48 32.59 36.52
N LYS A 705 12.49 32.18 37.32
CA LYS A 705 11.73 30.94 37.08
C LYS A 705 11.15 31.08 35.67
N VAL A 706 11.74 30.39 34.70
CA VAL A 706 11.14 30.19 33.37
C VAL A 706 9.93 29.30 33.60
N VAL A 707 8.75 29.90 33.67
CA VAL A 707 7.49 29.17 33.58
C VAL A 707 7.45 28.62 32.16
N ALA A 708 7.73 27.33 31.99
CA ALA A 708 7.61 26.65 30.72
C ALA A 708 6.15 26.80 30.25
N ARG A 709 5.91 27.62 29.23
CA ARG A 709 4.62 27.61 28.55
C ARG A 709 4.48 26.24 27.92
N GLU A 710 3.43 25.52 28.31
CA GLU A 710 3.10 24.23 27.71
C GLU A 710 2.91 24.42 26.19
N ARG A 711 3.65 23.65 25.39
CA ARG A 711 3.63 23.78 23.94
C ARG A 711 2.36 23.12 23.37
N PRO A 712 1.74 23.71 22.33
CA PRO A 712 0.62 23.08 21.63
C PRO A 712 0.99 21.72 21.04
N SER A 713 0.01 20.81 20.98
CA SER A 713 0.17 19.43 20.52
C SER A 713 0.63 19.31 19.05
N GLY A 714 1.41 18.27 18.72
CA GLY A 714 1.74 17.89 17.33
C GLY A 714 3.18 18.13 16.88
N ILE A 715 4.07 18.49 17.81
CA ILE A 715 5.52 18.56 17.59
C ILE A 715 6.23 17.84 18.74
N PHE A 716 7.42 17.33 18.48
CA PHE A 716 8.25 16.67 19.49
C PHE A 716 9.61 17.37 19.59
N ASP A 717 10.00 17.70 20.82
CA ASP A 717 11.26 18.38 21.14
C ASP A 717 12.40 17.36 21.16
N MET A 718 13.32 17.48 20.20
CA MET A 718 14.49 16.62 20.07
C MET A 718 15.77 17.26 20.62
N SER A 719 15.67 18.42 21.26
CA SER A 719 16.86 19.15 21.69
C SER A 719 17.79 18.35 22.59
N ALA A 720 17.24 17.57 23.53
CA ALA A 720 18.03 16.70 24.41
C ALA A 720 18.80 15.61 23.64
N CYS A 721 18.19 15.03 22.61
CA CYS A 721 18.81 14.05 21.71
C CYS A 721 19.87 14.68 20.80
N GLN A 722 19.72 15.97 20.50
CA GLN A 722 20.57 16.72 19.57
C GLN A 722 21.49 17.71 20.30
N HIS A 723 22.02 17.33 21.47
CA HIS A 723 23.02 18.11 22.23
C HIS A 723 22.60 19.57 22.54
N GLY A 724 21.31 19.80 22.79
CA GLY A 724 20.75 21.10 23.14
C GLY A 724 20.40 22.00 21.95
N VAL A 725 20.53 21.51 20.71
CA VAL A 725 20.11 22.24 19.51
C VAL A 725 18.57 22.30 19.44
N PRO A 726 17.94 23.46 19.19
CA PRO A 726 16.48 23.63 19.18
C PRO A 726 15.77 23.00 17.96
N ILE A 727 15.95 21.69 17.77
CA ILE A 727 15.34 20.89 16.70
C ILE A 727 14.05 20.24 17.22
N PHE A 728 13.01 20.34 16.40
CA PHE A 728 11.71 19.74 16.64
C PHE A 728 11.29 18.90 15.46
N ILE A 729 10.68 17.74 15.71
CA ILE A 729 10.09 16.93 14.66
C ILE A 729 8.57 17.01 14.67
N SER A 730 7.98 16.87 13.48
CA SER A 730 6.53 16.80 13.28
C SER A 730 6.23 15.93 12.06
N TRP A 731 4.96 15.64 11.82
CA TRP A 731 4.57 15.10 10.52
C TRP A 731 4.68 16.17 9.41
N PRO A 732 4.90 15.79 8.14
CA PRO A 732 5.05 16.74 7.05
C PRO A 732 3.88 17.73 6.95
N HIS A 733 4.23 19.00 6.72
CA HIS A 733 3.33 20.15 6.76
C HIS A 733 2.53 20.28 8.06
N PHE A 734 3.08 19.82 9.19
CA PHE A 734 2.40 19.81 10.48
C PHE A 734 1.07 19.05 10.45
N LEU A 735 1.00 17.95 9.69
CA LEU A 735 -0.16 17.04 9.70
C LEU A 735 -0.47 16.62 11.15
N ASP A 736 -1.75 16.64 11.52
CA ASP A 736 -2.24 16.29 12.86
C ASP A 736 -1.71 17.17 14.02
N ALA A 737 -1.03 18.28 13.73
CA ALA A 737 -0.60 19.24 14.74
C ALA A 737 -1.61 20.36 14.97
N ASP A 738 -1.44 21.10 16.07
CA ASP A 738 -2.26 22.27 16.37
C ASP A 738 -2.18 23.31 15.22
N PRO A 739 -3.33 23.82 14.73
CA PRO A 739 -3.36 24.80 13.65
C PRO A 739 -2.53 26.07 13.90
N ILE A 740 -2.16 26.37 15.15
CA ILE A 740 -1.26 27.48 15.48
C ILE A 740 0.08 27.41 14.76
N TYR A 741 0.58 26.20 14.45
CA TYR A 741 1.85 26.02 13.71
C TYR A 741 1.74 26.38 12.22
N LEU A 742 0.53 26.38 11.66
CA LEU A 742 0.29 26.75 10.26
C LEU A 742 0.12 28.26 10.08
N LYS A 743 -0.46 28.96 11.06
CA LYS A 743 -0.80 30.40 10.98
C LYS A 743 0.36 31.33 10.58
N PRO A 744 1.63 31.10 10.97
CA PRO A 744 2.74 31.98 10.63
C PRO A 744 3.15 31.92 9.16
N PHE A 745 2.80 30.86 8.43
CA PHE A 745 3.35 30.56 7.10
C PHE A 745 2.31 30.63 6.00
N ASN A 746 2.75 30.95 4.79
CA ASN A 746 2.02 30.71 3.56
C ASN A 746 2.66 29.52 2.82
N GLY A 747 1.85 28.64 2.22
CA GLY A 747 2.32 27.53 1.39
C GLY A 747 2.31 26.14 2.05
N LEU A 748 2.09 26.05 3.37
CA LEU A 748 1.94 24.75 4.04
C LEU A 748 0.52 24.17 3.81
N LYS A 749 0.44 22.93 3.32
CA LYS A 749 -0.81 22.24 3.00
C LYS A 749 -0.78 20.79 3.51
N PRO A 750 -1.13 20.53 4.79
CA PRO A 750 -1.17 19.16 5.31
C PRO A 750 -2.17 18.30 4.52
N ASN A 751 -1.71 17.15 4.02
CA ASN A 751 -2.51 16.18 3.28
C ASN A 751 -2.21 14.79 3.84
N ARG A 752 -3.25 14.08 4.34
CA ARG A 752 -3.05 12.79 4.98
C ARG A 752 -2.48 11.74 4.02
N THR A 753 -2.98 11.62 2.79
CA THR A 753 -2.50 10.64 1.81
C THR A 753 -1.01 10.81 1.51
N ARG A 754 -0.57 12.08 1.40
CA ARG A 754 0.82 12.42 1.07
C ARG A 754 1.76 12.43 2.29
N HIS A 755 1.27 12.76 3.48
CA HIS A 755 2.11 13.05 4.64
C HIS A 755 1.98 12.02 5.77
N GLN A 756 1.08 11.04 5.67
CA GLN A 756 0.96 9.98 6.67
C GLN A 756 2.15 9.01 6.62
N THR A 757 2.53 8.49 7.78
CA THR A 757 3.46 7.36 7.92
C THR A 757 2.65 6.07 8.11
N TYR A 758 3.02 4.99 7.42
CA TYR A 758 2.39 3.68 7.58
C TYR A 758 3.36 2.54 7.23
N VAL A 759 3.01 1.35 7.70
CA VAL A 759 3.64 0.09 7.29
C VAL A 759 2.56 -0.94 7.03
N ASP A 760 2.64 -1.59 5.87
CA ASP A 760 1.83 -2.73 5.50
C ASP A 760 2.62 -4.01 5.76
N ILE A 761 2.12 -4.85 6.66
CA ILE A 761 2.80 -6.06 7.13
C ILE A 761 2.02 -7.29 6.68
N GLU A 762 2.70 -8.27 6.10
CA GLU A 762 2.08 -9.56 5.80
C GLU A 762 1.90 -10.37 7.11
N PRO A 763 0.68 -10.81 7.44
CA PRO A 763 0.35 -11.28 8.78
C PRO A 763 1.00 -12.61 9.17
N VAL A 764 1.26 -13.51 8.23
CA VAL A 764 1.79 -14.85 8.52
C VAL A 764 3.28 -14.79 8.84
N THR A 765 4.04 -13.99 8.10
CA THR A 765 5.50 -13.90 8.21
C THR A 765 5.97 -12.74 9.07
N GLY A 766 5.15 -11.69 9.25
CA GLY A 766 5.56 -10.45 9.91
C GLY A 766 6.45 -9.55 9.03
N THR A 767 6.56 -9.86 7.74
CA THR A 767 7.41 -9.12 6.79
C THR A 767 6.74 -7.82 6.35
N PRO A 768 7.40 -6.66 6.45
CA PRO A 768 6.94 -5.42 5.81
C PRO A 768 6.91 -5.57 4.29
N VAL A 769 5.73 -5.36 3.69
CA VAL A 769 5.52 -5.40 2.23
C VAL A 769 5.68 -4.02 1.62
N ASP A 770 5.18 -3.00 2.33
CA ASP A 770 5.30 -1.60 1.97
C ASP A 770 5.52 -0.76 3.24
N PHE A 771 6.67 -0.10 3.35
CA PHE A 771 7.05 0.70 4.52
C PHE A 771 7.31 2.13 4.10
N ILE A 772 6.52 3.08 4.58
CA ILE A 772 6.66 4.50 4.28
C ILE A 772 6.71 5.30 5.58
N ALA A 773 7.91 5.74 5.95
CA ALA A 773 8.16 6.58 7.11
C ALA A 773 8.45 8.03 6.70
N ARG A 774 7.63 8.96 7.17
CA ARG A 774 7.75 10.39 6.85
C ARG A 774 7.94 11.21 8.11
N ILE A 775 8.87 12.16 8.08
CA ILE A 775 9.08 13.09 9.20
C ILE A 775 9.51 14.46 8.68
N GLN A 776 9.12 15.51 9.39
CA GLN A 776 9.55 16.88 9.15
C GLN A 776 10.49 17.35 10.25
N VAL A 777 11.54 18.05 9.85
CA VAL A 777 12.51 18.71 10.74
C VAL A 777 12.20 20.20 10.80
N ASN A 778 12.05 20.70 12.01
CA ASN A 778 11.73 22.09 12.30
C ASN A 778 12.75 22.66 13.28
N VAL A 779 12.97 23.97 13.22
CA VAL A 779 13.90 24.69 14.10
C VAL A 779 13.13 25.80 14.80
N GLU A 780 13.26 25.90 16.13
CA GLU A 780 12.67 27.01 16.87
C GLU A 780 13.50 28.29 16.63
N VAL A 781 12.84 29.29 16.05
CA VAL A 781 13.42 30.63 15.88
C VAL A 781 12.96 31.46 17.05
N ASN A 782 13.88 31.84 17.93
CA ASN A 782 13.61 32.70 19.07
C ASN A 782 14.24 34.09 18.87
N THR A 783 13.42 35.10 18.56
CA THR A 783 13.92 36.45 18.28
C THR A 783 14.06 37.34 19.52
N SER A 784 13.72 36.84 20.71
CA SER A 784 13.82 37.61 21.96
C SER A 784 15.25 37.95 22.39
N GLN A 785 16.23 37.13 21.98
CA GLN A 785 17.66 37.33 22.27
C GLN A 785 18.40 38.09 21.16
N VAL A 786 17.76 38.26 20.00
CA VAL A 786 18.29 39.02 18.86
C VAL A 786 18.29 40.49 19.31
N SER A 787 19.49 41.04 19.50
CA SER A 787 19.70 42.30 20.20
C SER A 787 18.89 43.46 19.59
N ARG A 788 18.61 44.50 20.40
CA ARG A 788 18.08 45.80 19.92
C ARG A 788 18.96 46.49 18.86
N LEU A 789 20.15 45.96 18.55
CA LEU A 789 21.08 46.49 17.55
C LEU A 789 20.85 45.89 16.16
N SER A 790 20.15 44.75 16.08
CA SER A 790 19.71 44.17 14.82
C SER A 790 18.43 44.89 14.36
N HIS A 791 18.40 45.43 13.14
CA HIS A 791 17.18 46.03 12.56
C HIS A 791 16.15 44.97 12.12
N ASN A 792 16.17 43.79 12.74
CA ASN A 792 15.38 42.63 12.34
C ASN A 792 14.13 42.49 13.24
N ASN A 793 12.97 42.39 12.61
CA ASN A 793 11.65 42.28 13.24
C ASN A 793 11.00 40.91 13.00
N MET A 794 11.78 39.88 12.67
CA MET A 794 11.30 38.51 12.49
C MET A 794 10.60 38.02 13.77
N LYS A 795 9.48 37.34 13.59
CA LYS A 795 8.66 36.81 14.69
C LYS A 795 9.20 35.46 15.14
N SER A 796 9.12 35.16 16.43
CA SER A 796 9.42 33.82 16.93
C SER A 796 8.41 32.81 16.41
N MET A 797 8.89 31.65 15.92
CA MET A 797 8.06 30.57 15.36
C MET A 797 8.84 29.25 15.29
N ILE A 798 8.11 28.13 15.16
CA ILE A 798 8.68 26.83 14.79
C ILE A 798 8.79 26.80 13.27
N PHE A 799 10.00 26.96 12.74
CA PHE A 799 10.24 27.11 11.31
C PHE A 799 10.48 25.74 10.65
N PRO A 800 9.65 25.31 9.68
CA PRO A 800 9.85 24.05 8.99
C PRO A 800 10.99 24.19 7.96
N THR A 801 11.95 23.27 7.99
CA THR A 801 13.15 23.38 7.16
C THR A 801 13.16 22.38 6.00
N LEU A 802 12.93 21.11 6.33
CA LEU A 802 12.75 20.03 5.36
C LEU A 802 11.83 18.97 5.92
N TRP A 803 11.24 18.18 5.05
CA TRP A 803 10.68 16.88 5.42
C TRP A 803 11.26 15.79 4.54
N GLN A 804 11.22 14.57 5.04
CA GLN A 804 11.83 13.43 4.40
C GLN A 804 10.88 12.23 4.39
N GLU A 805 11.04 11.38 3.39
CA GLU A 805 10.36 10.09 3.26
C GLU A 805 11.40 8.99 3.11
N PHE A 806 11.39 8.04 4.03
CA PHE A 806 12.07 6.77 3.90
C PHE A 806 11.06 5.73 3.43
N SER A 807 11.33 5.09 2.29
CA SER A 807 10.42 4.15 1.66
C SER A 807 11.13 2.85 1.29
N ILE A 808 10.50 1.72 1.64
CA ILE A 808 10.91 0.36 1.24
C ILE A 808 9.71 -0.30 0.57
N HIS A 809 9.93 -0.83 -0.62
CA HIS A 809 8.92 -1.55 -1.40
C HIS A 809 9.42 -2.97 -1.71
N ILE A 810 8.62 -3.99 -1.42
CA ILE A 810 9.01 -5.37 -1.71
C ILE A 810 9.20 -5.62 -3.22
N THR A 811 10.16 -6.46 -3.59
CA THR A 811 10.38 -6.88 -4.98
C THR A 811 9.41 -7.99 -5.40
N ASP A 812 9.24 -8.19 -6.72
CA ASP A 812 8.40 -9.26 -7.26
C ASP A 812 8.88 -10.65 -6.82
N LYS A 813 10.20 -10.85 -6.82
CA LYS A 813 10.82 -12.10 -6.39
C LYS A 813 10.46 -12.44 -4.95
N MET A 814 10.60 -11.48 -4.03
CA MET A 814 10.27 -11.69 -2.62
C MET A 814 8.76 -11.85 -2.41
N ALA A 815 7.93 -11.11 -3.14
CA ALA A 815 6.47 -11.27 -3.08
C ALA A 815 6.04 -12.68 -3.50
N HIS A 816 6.62 -13.24 -4.58
CA HIS A 816 6.37 -14.63 -4.98
C HIS A 816 6.84 -15.65 -3.94
N THR A 817 8.00 -15.42 -3.32
CA THR A 817 8.49 -16.28 -2.23
C THR A 817 7.52 -16.29 -1.06
N ILE A 818 7.04 -15.12 -0.62
CA ILE A 818 6.08 -15.02 0.49
C ILE A 818 4.78 -15.74 0.14
N VAL A 819 4.19 -15.48 -1.04
CA VAL A 819 2.96 -16.19 -1.49
C VAL A 819 3.17 -17.70 -1.52
N SER A 820 4.33 -18.15 -2.03
CA SER A 820 4.66 -19.57 -2.07
C SER A 820 4.78 -20.17 -0.67
N GLN A 821 5.37 -19.44 0.29
CA GLN A 821 5.55 -19.91 1.66
C GLN A 821 4.25 -19.91 2.46
N THR A 822 3.33 -18.97 2.20
CA THR A 822 2.09 -18.84 2.97
C THR A 822 0.93 -19.67 2.41
N GLU A 823 0.81 -19.83 1.09
CA GLU A 823 -0.34 -20.54 0.48
C GLU A 823 -0.10 -22.03 0.23
N THR A 824 1.12 -22.43 -0.14
CA THR A 824 1.39 -23.85 -0.49
C THR A 824 1.14 -24.83 0.66
N PRO A 825 1.46 -24.55 1.93
CA PRO A 825 1.19 -25.49 3.02
C PRO A 825 -0.31 -25.64 3.30
N ARG A 826 -1.10 -24.58 3.10
CA ARG A 826 -2.57 -24.62 3.29
C ARG A 826 -3.25 -25.49 2.23
N ILE A 827 -2.81 -25.37 0.98
CA ILE A 827 -3.34 -26.18 -0.14
C ILE A 827 -3.00 -27.67 0.07
N VAL A 828 -1.76 -27.98 0.47
CA VAL A 828 -1.33 -29.36 0.73
C VAL A 828 -2.11 -29.95 1.92
N SER A 829 -2.26 -29.21 3.01
CA SER A 829 -3.04 -29.64 4.18
C SER A 829 -4.51 -29.90 3.84
N PHE A 830 -5.16 -28.99 3.09
CA PHE A 830 -6.53 -29.18 2.64
C PHE A 830 -6.68 -30.40 1.71
N SER A 831 -5.71 -30.62 0.83
CA SER A 831 -5.68 -31.78 -0.07
C SER A 831 -5.56 -33.10 0.70
N ILE A 832 -4.69 -33.15 1.71
CA ILE A 832 -4.53 -34.32 2.59
C ILE A 832 -5.80 -34.56 3.40
N ALA A 833 -6.40 -33.52 4.00
CA ALA A 833 -7.64 -33.64 4.76
C ALA A 833 -8.80 -34.16 3.90
N THR A 834 -8.92 -33.65 2.67
CA THR A 834 -9.95 -34.11 1.72
C THR A 834 -9.73 -35.56 1.31
N LEU A 835 -8.47 -35.96 1.06
CA LEU A 835 -8.11 -37.35 0.76
C LEU A 835 -8.48 -38.30 1.91
N VAL A 836 -8.18 -37.92 3.15
CA VAL A 836 -8.53 -38.71 4.35
C VAL A 836 -10.06 -38.85 4.48
N LEU A 837 -10.81 -37.78 4.21
CA LEU A 837 -12.26 -37.78 4.28
C LEU A 837 -12.90 -38.66 3.19
N VAL A 838 -12.38 -38.62 1.96
CA VAL A 838 -12.81 -39.49 0.85
C VAL A 838 -12.52 -40.96 1.15
N ILE A 839 -11.34 -41.28 1.71
CA ILE A 839 -10.99 -42.64 2.14
C ILE A 839 -11.96 -43.09 3.24
N GLY A 840 -12.25 -42.24 4.22
CA GLY A 840 -13.21 -42.53 5.29
C GLY A 840 -14.62 -42.84 4.77
N ILE A 841 -15.15 -42.00 3.86
CA ILE A 841 -16.46 -42.23 3.22
C ILE A 841 -16.46 -43.54 2.43
N SER A 842 -15.38 -43.81 1.68
CA SER A 842 -15.26 -45.04 0.90
C SER A 842 -15.26 -46.30 1.78
N PHE A 843 -14.59 -46.25 2.93
CA PHE A 843 -14.63 -47.33 3.93
C PHE A 843 -16.04 -47.55 4.51
N VAL A 844 -16.77 -46.47 4.80
CA VAL A 844 -18.15 -46.56 5.30
C VAL A 844 -19.10 -47.12 4.24
N LEU A 845 -18.97 -46.69 2.99
CA LEU A 845 -19.75 -47.24 1.87
C LEU A 845 -19.44 -48.71 1.61
N TYR A 846 -18.17 -49.09 1.69
CA TYR A 846 -17.76 -50.49 1.55
C TYR A 846 -18.28 -51.36 2.71
N ALA A 847 -18.20 -50.88 3.95
CA ALA A 847 -18.74 -51.58 5.11
C ALA A 847 -20.27 -51.74 5.02
N THR A 848 -20.99 -50.70 4.61
CA THR A 848 -22.46 -50.76 4.42
C THR A 848 -22.84 -51.71 3.28
N PHE A 849 -22.08 -51.73 2.18
CA PHE A 849 -22.25 -52.69 1.10
C PHE A 849 -22.04 -54.14 1.57
N LEU A 850 -21.00 -54.41 2.36
CA LEU A 850 -20.74 -55.75 2.92
C LEU A 850 -21.87 -56.21 3.84
N ILE A 851 -22.37 -55.32 4.71
CA ILE A 851 -23.52 -55.60 5.59
C ILE A 851 -24.77 -55.92 4.75
N PHE A 852 -25.06 -55.09 3.75
CA PHE A 852 -26.23 -55.28 2.88
C PHE A 852 -26.13 -56.56 2.03
N SER A 853 -24.96 -56.85 1.47
CA SER A 853 -24.69 -58.09 0.72
C SER A 853 -24.88 -59.33 1.58
N ASN A 854 -24.38 -59.33 2.83
CA ASN A 854 -24.59 -60.44 3.77
C ASN A 854 -26.05 -60.59 4.17
N PHE A 855 -26.77 -59.48 4.36
CA PHE A 855 -28.21 -59.50 4.64
C PHE A 855 -29.01 -60.05 3.44
N HIS A 856 -28.65 -59.64 2.22
CA HIS A 856 -29.30 -60.10 0.99
C HIS A 856 -29.07 -61.59 0.73
N ARG A 857 -27.86 -62.11 0.98
CA ARG A 857 -27.58 -63.57 0.90
C ARG A 857 -28.42 -64.38 1.90
N LYS A 858 -28.61 -63.88 3.12
CA LYS A 858 -29.48 -64.53 4.13
C LYS A 858 -30.97 -64.51 3.76
N LEU A 859 -31.41 -63.52 2.98
CA LEU A 859 -32.77 -63.44 2.45
C LEU A 859 -33.00 -64.44 1.31
N LEU A 860 -32.02 -64.57 0.40
CA LEU A 860 -32.09 -65.51 -0.72
C LEU A 860 -32.02 -66.97 -0.27
N SER A 861 -31.30 -67.29 0.81
CA SER A 861 -31.26 -68.66 1.37
C SER A 861 -32.56 -69.09 2.06
N LYS A 862 -33.54 -68.19 2.25
CA LYS A 862 -34.85 -68.50 2.83
C LYS A 862 -35.95 -68.78 1.80
N GLN A 863 -35.69 -68.64 0.50
CA GLN A 863 -36.69 -68.77 -0.58
C GLN A 863 -36.64 -70.07 -1.39
N GLN A 864 -35.81 -71.05 -1.04
CA GLN A 864 -35.82 -72.37 -1.67
C GLN A 864 -36.59 -73.39 -0.81
N THR A 865 -37.89 -73.51 -1.07
CA THR A 865 -38.66 -74.75 -0.85
C THR A 865 -38.90 -75.41 -2.22
N PRO A 866 -38.62 -76.71 -2.41
CA PRO A 866 -38.78 -77.38 -3.70
C PRO A 866 -40.21 -77.90 -3.90
N LEU A 867 -40.76 -77.67 -5.10
CA LEU A 867 -42.05 -78.22 -5.57
C LEU A 867 -41.77 -79.41 -6.50
N LEU A 868 -42.15 -80.60 -6.02
CA LEU A 868 -42.68 -81.80 -6.69
C LEU A 868 -42.16 -82.22 -8.08
N SER A 869 -41.65 -83.47 -8.15
CA SER A 869 -41.79 -84.33 -9.33
C SER A 869 -42.26 -85.73 -8.89
N ASP A 870 -43.30 -86.22 -9.55
CA ASP A 870 -43.89 -87.55 -9.41
C ASP A 870 -42.87 -88.68 -9.61
N GLN A 871 -42.89 -89.69 -8.73
CA GLN A 871 -43.12 -91.09 -9.10
C GLN A 871 -43.03 -92.03 -7.88
N ASP A 872 -44.07 -92.87 -7.79
CA ASP A 872 -44.07 -94.25 -7.30
C ASP A 872 -44.06 -94.61 -5.79
N ILE A 873 -45.25 -95.09 -5.38
CA ILE A 873 -45.50 -96.44 -4.82
C ILE A 873 -45.02 -96.72 -3.36
N ASN A 874 -46.01 -96.69 -2.47
CA ASN A 874 -46.34 -97.65 -1.40
C ASN A 874 -45.41 -97.88 -0.18
N VAL A 875 -46.09 -97.89 0.97
CA VAL A 875 -46.01 -98.90 2.06
C VAL A 875 -45.18 -98.56 3.33
N ILE A 876 -45.95 -98.29 4.41
CA ILE A 876 -45.88 -98.81 5.79
C ILE A 876 -44.92 -98.16 6.83
N ASP A 877 -45.60 -97.58 7.83
CA ASP A 877 -45.42 -97.58 9.30
C ASP A 877 -44.20 -97.02 10.06
N GLN A 878 -44.61 -96.33 11.13
CA GLN A 878 -44.15 -96.36 12.52
C GLN A 878 -43.10 -95.36 13.05
N ASP A 879 -43.66 -94.51 13.93
CA ASP A 879 -43.30 -94.27 15.34
C ASP A 879 -42.07 -93.45 15.76
N ASP A 880 -42.40 -92.57 16.69
CA ASP A 880 -41.69 -92.24 17.93
C ASP A 880 -40.61 -91.16 17.99
N SER A 881 -41.09 -89.98 18.44
CA SER A 881 -40.87 -89.47 19.80
C SER A 881 -39.57 -88.70 20.13
N ALA A 882 -39.86 -87.54 20.76
CA ALA A 882 -39.24 -87.04 21.98
C ALA A 882 -37.91 -86.27 21.94
N ASN A 883 -38.10 -85.01 22.35
CA ASN A 883 -37.47 -84.38 23.52
C ASN A 883 -36.24 -83.46 23.36
N ASN A 884 -36.50 -82.25 23.87
CA ASN A 884 -35.73 -81.52 24.88
C ASN A 884 -34.64 -80.52 24.46
N ASN A 885 -35.02 -79.25 24.68
CA ASN A 885 -34.44 -78.33 25.67
C ASN A 885 -33.01 -77.80 25.46
N ASN A 886 -33.01 -76.51 25.07
CA ASN A 886 -32.60 -75.37 25.90
C ASN A 886 -31.11 -75.03 26.14
N ILE A 887 -30.83 -73.76 25.83
CA ILE A 887 -29.92 -72.78 26.48
C ILE A 887 -28.45 -72.81 26.04
N ILE A 888 -27.93 -71.68 25.53
CA ILE A 888 -27.05 -70.71 26.23
C ILE A 888 -26.87 -69.46 25.32
N ASN A 889 -27.01 -68.28 25.94
CA ASN A 889 -26.85 -66.92 25.39
C ASN A 889 -25.38 -66.50 25.19
N GLY A 890 -25.17 -65.50 24.32
CA GLY A 890 -23.95 -64.69 24.19
C GLY A 890 -24.07 -63.69 23.05
#